data_AF-A0AAJ6TPM2-F1
#
_entry.id   AF-A0AAJ6TPM2-F1
#
_cell.length_a   1.000
_cell.length_b   1.000
_cell.length_c   1.000
_cell.angle_alpha   90.00
_cell.angle_beta   90.00
_cell.angle_gamma   90.00
#
_symmetry.space_group_name_H-M   'P 1'
#
loop_
_entity.id
_entity.type
_entity.pdbx_description
1 polymer ?
#
loop_
_entity_poly.entity_id
_entity_poly.type
_entity_poly.pdbx_seq_one_letter_code
_entity_poly.pdbx_strand_id
1 'polypeptide(L)'
;MGYMVRLGLWGDGTCFDVFQKFLGVLEKGGVGALELVAMDMKARGMYVCRTLSYKGAEFEIVEAPLEPVMMDMYKKAAEFWAELRVELLSASTFLTNDKPNSSQLWRVYWSSHQRFFRHMCMSAKVPAAVRIAKQALTEEKCVVIGLQSTGEARTEEAVSKYGSELDDFISGPRELLLKFVEENYPLPEKPEQQGEEGVKELQRKRHSATPGVSSKGRVRKAARWKPESDDDFDEGFGTDSGGESNGSDDEFQICEICNSEEGRKKLLQCSCCGQLVHPSCLVPPVTDVVSEDWSCHSCKEKTEEFLQQQHAYLVELTKRYETALERKSKILEIIRSLDLPNNPLDDIIDQLGGPDKISEMTGRRGMLVRATGGKGVTYLPRNSKDVTMEMVNMHEKQLFMDGKKLVAIISEAGSAGVSLQADRRAKNQKRRVHLTLELPWSADRAIQQFGRTHRSNQASAPMYRLLFTNLGGERRFASIVAKRLESLGALTQGDRRAGPSLSAYNYDSAYGKKALTVMYRGIMEQDTLPVVPPGCSSEKPETVQDFIMKAKAALVSVGIVRDSVLGNGKDYGKLSGRIIDSDMHDVGRFLNRILGLPPDIQNRLFDLFVSILDLLVQNARIEGNLDSGIVDMKANIIELQGTPKTVHIDQMSGASTVLFTFTLDRGITWESASTMLEEKQKDGLSSLNDGFYESKREWLGRRHFILAFESSASGMFKIVRPAVGESVREMPLAELKNKYRKLLSLEKACSGWEDEYEVSSKQCMHGPNCKLGNFCTVGRRQQEVNVLGGLILPVWGTIEKALSKQARQSQKRLRVVRLETTTDNKRIVGLLVPNAAVESVLQDLAWVQDIDD
;
A
#
# COMPACT_ATOMS: atom_id res chain seq x y z
N MET A 1 6.34 -2.61 -20.48
CA MET A 1 5.46 -3.22 -21.51
C MET A 1 5.77 -2.79 -22.95
N GLY A 2 6.88 -2.08 -23.25
CA GLY A 2 7.18 -1.67 -24.63
C GLY A 2 7.35 -2.81 -25.65
N TYR A 3 7.65 -4.04 -25.20
CA TYR A 3 7.66 -5.21 -26.06
C TYR A 3 6.27 -5.62 -26.57
N MET A 4 5.20 -5.24 -25.86
CA MET A 4 3.84 -5.67 -26.20
C MET A 4 3.28 -4.99 -27.45
N VAL A 5 3.83 -3.84 -27.85
CA VAL A 5 3.50 -3.20 -29.14
C VAL A 5 3.81 -4.14 -30.31
N ARG A 6 4.82 -5.01 -30.17
CA ARG A 6 5.18 -6.02 -31.19
C ARG A 6 4.23 -7.22 -31.25
N LEU A 7 3.29 -7.34 -30.31
CA LEU A 7 2.32 -8.44 -30.27
C LEU A 7 1.07 -8.16 -31.12
N GLY A 8 0.95 -6.96 -31.72
CA GLY A 8 -0.22 -6.60 -32.54
C GLY A 8 -1.55 -6.64 -31.79
N LEU A 9 -1.54 -6.35 -30.49
CA LEU A 9 -2.76 -6.34 -29.66
C LEU A 9 -3.55 -5.03 -29.75
N TRP A 10 -2.90 -3.95 -30.22
CA TRP A 10 -3.48 -2.64 -30.48
C TRP A 10 -2.73 -1.96 -31.63
N GLY A 11 -3.33 -0.93 -32.25
CA GLY A 11 -2.84 -0.25 -33.44
C GLY A 11 -3.68 -0.55 -34.69
N ASP A 12 -3.20 -0.10 -35.85
CA ASP A 12 -3.91 -0.23 -37.13
C ASP A 12 -4.23 -1.71 -37.43
N GLY A 13 -5.47 -1.98 -37.85
CA GLY A 13 -5.96 -3.33 -38.13
C GLY A 13 -6.41 -4.14 -36.91
N THR A 14 -6.43 -3.56 -35.71
CA THR A 14 -6.92 -4.22 -34.47
C THR A 14 -8.22 -3.57 -33.95
N CYS A 15 -8.92 -4.25 -33.03
CA CYS A 15 -10.08 -3.68 -32.33
C CYS A 15 -9.73 -2.47 -31.43
N PHE A 16 -8.43 -2.25 -31.14
CA PHE A 16 -7.97 -1.23 -30.21
C PHE A 16 -7.00 -0.31 -30.92
N ASP A 17 -7.44 0.88 -31.31
CA ASP A 17 -6.60 1.89 -31.98
C ASP A 17 -5.39 2.33 -31.14
N VAL A 18 -5.57 2.49 -29.82
CA VAL A 18 -4.50 2.91 -28.90
C VAL A 18 -4.41 2.02 -27.65
N PHE A 19 -3.19 1.93 -27.09
CA PHE A 19 -2.91 1.16 -25.86
C PHE A 19 -3.84 1.52 -24.69
N GLN A 20 -4.22 2.80 -24.53
CA GLN A 20 -5.10 3.23 -23.45
C GLN A 20 -6.51 2.61 -23.54
N LYS A 21 -7.04 2.39 -24.75
CA LYS A 21 -8.34 1.71 -24.90
C LYS A 21 -8.24 0.23 -24.56
N PHE A 22 -7.18 -0.43 -25.01
CA PHE A 22 -6.89 -1.83 -24.66
C PHE A 22 -6.73 -2.00 -23.14
N LEU A 23 -5.92 -1.15 -22.50
CA LEU A 23 -5.70 -1.17 -21.06
C LEU A 23 -7.01 -0.93 -20.29
N GLY A 24 -7.82 0.04 -20.72
CA GLY A 24 -9.11 0.32 -20.10
C GLY A 24 -10.07 -0.87 -20.16
N VAL A 25 -10.05 -1.67 -21.23
CA VAL A 25 -10.84 -2.91 -21.32
C VAL A 25 -10.31 -3.99 -20.39
N LEU A 26 -8.98 -4.18 -20.32
CA LEU A 26 -8.37 -5.13 -19.39
C LEU A 26 -8.61 -4.76 -17.92
N GLU A 27 -8.54 -3.48 -17.57
CA GLU A 27 -8.80 -3.01 -16.21
C GLU A 27 -10.27 -3.21 -15.82
N LYS A 28 -11.20 -2.98 -16.75
CA LYS A 28 -12.63 -3.26 -16.54
C LYS A 28 -12.90 -4.75 -16.40
N GLY A 29 -12.36 -5.59 -17.30
CA GLY A 29 -12.59 -7.04 -17.30
C GLY A 29 -11.73 -7.84 -16.31
N GLY A 30 -10.79 -7.18 -15.63
CA GLY A 30 -9.96 -7.75 -14.57
C GLY A 30 -9.12 -8.96 -14.99
N VAL A 31 -8.93 -9.89 -14.05
CA VAL A 31 -8.14 -11.12 -14.28
C VAL A 31 -8.78 -12.01 -15.35
N GLY A 32 -10.10 -11.93 -15.53
CA GLY A 32 -10.79 -12.73 -16.55
C GLY A 32 -10.49 -12.31 -17.97
N ALA A 33 -10.44 -10.99 -18.22
CA ALA A 33 -9.96 -10.49 -19.50
C ALA A 33 -8.49 -10.85 -19.75
N LEU A 34 -7.64 -10.80 -18.71
CA LEU A 34 -6.23 -11.21 -18.83
C LEU A 34 -6.06 -12.69 -19.18
N GLU A 35 -6.89 -13.57 -18.61
CA GLU A 35 -6.90 -15.00 -18.94
C GLU A 35 -7.28 -15.21 -20.40
N LEU A 36 -8.33 -14.53 -20.88
CA LEU A 36 -8.77 -14.61 -22.26
C LEU A 36 -7.70 -14.10 -23.24
N VAL A 37 -7.05 -12.97 -22.93
CA VAL A 37 -5.92 -12.49 -23.74
C VAL A 37 -4.78 -13.49 -23.76
N ALA A 38 -4.45 -14.11 -22.62
CA ALA A 38 -3.41 -15.13 -22.56
C ALA A 38 -3.78 -16.37 -23.40
N MET A 39 -5.04 -16.79 -23.38
CA MET A 39 -5.55 -17.89 -24.22
C MET A 39 -5.49 -17.54 -25.71
N ASP A 40 -5.98 -16.36 -26.10
CA ASP A 40 -5.94 -15.86 -27.48
C ASP A 40 -4.50 -15.79 -28.00
N MET A 41 -3.59 -15.22 -27.22
CA MET A 41 -2.19 -15.11 -27.64
C MET A 41 -1.51 -16.48 -27.74
N LYS A 42 -1.88 -17.47 -26.90
CA LYS A 42 -1.43 -18.86 -27.03
C LYS A 42 -1.96 -19.49 -28.32
N ALA A 43 -3.26 -19.32 -28.60
CA ALA A 43 -3.92 -19.85 -29.79
C ALA A 43 -3.31 -19.31 -31.10
N ARG A 44 -2.93 -18.03 -31.12
CA ARG A 44 -2.23 -17.41 -32.26
C ARG A 44 -0.73 -17.75 -32.36
N GLY A 45 -0.19 -18.54 -31.42
CA GLY A 45 1.25 -18.79 -31.34
C GLY A 45 2.11 -17.57 -30.95
N MET A 46 1.49 -16.45 -30.57
CA MET A 46 2.16 -15.20 -30.18
C MET A 46 2.63 -15.18 -28.72
N TYR A 47 2.25 -16.18 -27.93
CA TYR A 47 2.63 -16.30 -26.52
C TYR A 47 3.25 -17.66 -26.20
N VAL A 48 4.55 -17.61 -25.88
CA VAL A 48 5.24 -18.73 -25.21
C VAL A 48 5.48 -18.31 -23.77
N CYS A 49 4.79 -18.96 -22.83
CA CYS A 49 5.05 -18.72 -21.42
C CYS A 49 6.36 -19.41 -21.00
N ARG A 50 7.40 -18.63 -20.74
CA ARG A 50 8.69 -19.15 -20.21
C ARG A 50 8.69 -19.35 -18.70
N THR A 51 7.61 -19.01 -18.02
CA THR A 51 7.48 -19.12 -16.56
C THR A 51 7.04 -20.55 -16.18
N LEU A 52 7.70 -21.14 -15.18
CA LEU A 52 7.36 -22.47 -14.70
C LEU A 52 5.94 -22.50 -14.09
N SER A 53 5.19 -23.55 -14.40
CA SER A 53 3.90 -23.82 -13.77
C SER A 53 4.04 -24.05 -12.27
N TYR A 54 3.20 -23.40 -11.45
CA TYR A 54 3.11 -23.62 -9.99
C TYR A 54 2.30 -24.88 -9.61
N LYS A 55 2.08 -25.81 -10.54
CA LYS A 55 1.37 -27.06 -10.25
C LYS A 55 2.06 -27.84 -9.13
N GLY A 56 1.32 -28.16 -8.07
CA GLY A 56 1.80 -28.86 -6.88
C GLY A 56 2.50 -27.97 -5.84
N ALA A 57 2.67 -26.67 -6.12
CA ALA A 57 3.09 -25.71 -5.11
C ALA A 57 1.91 -25.37 -4.21
N GLU A 58 2.13 -25.34 -2.90
CA GLU A 58 1.12 -24.98 -1.91
C GLU A 58 1.37 -23.56 -1.44
N PHE A 59 0.32 -22.77 -1.26
CA PHE A 59 0.41 -21.41 -0.72
C PHE A 59 -0.52 -21.31 0.49
N GLU A 60 0.05 -20.99 1.65
CA GLU A 60 -0.71 -20.78 2.87
C GLU A 60 -0.34 -19.42 3.48
N ILE A 61 -1.37 -18.67 3.85
CA ILE A 61 -1.25 -17.45 4.63
C ILE A 61 -1.27 -17.87 6.09
N VAL A 62 -0.21 -17.55 6.83
CA VAL A 62 -0.07 -17.89 8.24
C VAL A 62 -0.15 -16.61 9.06
N GLU A 63 -1.15 -16.52 9.93
CA GLU A 63 -1.25 -15.43 10.90
C GLU A 63 -0.34 -15.72 12.11
N ALA A 64 0.51 -14.75 12.43
CA ALA A 64 1.45 -14.73 13.54
C ALA A 64 1.00 -13.64 14.51
N PRO A 65 0.07 -13.94 15.44
CA PRO A 65 -0.45 -12.93 16.36
C PRO A 65 0.67 -12.38 17.25
N LEU A 66 0.60 -11.08 17.57
CA LEU A 66 1.53 -10.46 18.51
C LEU A 66 1.37 -11.11 19.89
N GLU A 67 2.46 -11.64 20.42
CA GLU A 67 2.53 -12.10 21.82
C GLU A 67 2.32 -10.94 22.79
N PRO A 68 1.85 -11.17 24.02
CA PRO A 68 1.53 -10.09 24.98
C PRO A 68 2.69 -9.12 25.23
N VAL A 69 3.93 -9.63 25.30
CA VAL A 69 5.15 -8.82 25.47
C VAL A 69 5.38 -7.92 24.27
N MET A 70 5.30 -8.48 23.05
CA MET A 70 5.43 -7.72 21.80
C MET A 70 4.30 -6.70 21.63
N MET A 71 3.09 -7.01 22.09
CA MET A 71 1.94 -6.11 22.02
C MET A 71 2.13 -4.87 22.90
N ASP A 72 2.61 -5.05 24.14
CA ASP A 72 2.95 -3.94 25.04
C ASP A 72 4.11 -3.09 24.49
N MET A 73 5.16 -3.76 24.00
CA MET A 73 6.30 -3.11 23.35
C MET A 73 5.88 -2.26 22.14
N TYR A 74 5.02 -2.81 21.27
CA TYR A 74 4.49 -2.10 20.11
C TYR A 74 3.65 -0.89 20.52
N LYS A 75 2.80 -1.05 21.53
CA LYS A 75 1.97 0.04 22.07
C LYS A 75 2.83 1.20 22.58
N LYS A 76 3.81 0.92 23.44
CA LYS A 76 4.74 1.94 23.97
C LYS A 76 5.51 2.64 22.86
N ALA A 77 5.95 1.90 21.84
CA ALA A 77 6.64 2.48 20.70
C ALA A 77 5.71 3.40 19.87
N ALA A 78 4.45 3.01 19.66
CA ALA A 78 3.44 3.84 18.98
C ALA A 78 3.14 5.14 19.73
N GLU A 79 2.98 5.05 21.05
CA GLU A 79 2.80 6.20 21.94
C GLU A 79 4.01 7.14 21.87
N PHE A 80 5.23 6.61 21.97
CA PHE A 80 6.46 7.40 21.86
C PHE A 80 6.59 8.12 20.51
N TRP A 81 6.29 7.46 19.39
CA TRP A 81 6.31 8.13 18.08
C TRP A 81 5.29 9.28 18.01
N ALA A 82 4.10 9.11 18.59
CA ALA A 82 3.10 10.16 18.67
C ALA A 82 3.59 11.36 19.50
N GLU A 83 4.22 11.11 20.65
CA GLU A 83 4.83 12.14 21.50
C GLU A 83 5.99 12.85 20.79
N LEU A 84 6.89 12.09 20.17
CA LEU A 84 8.02 12.63 19.40
C LEU A 84 7.52 13.57 18.30
N ARG A 85 6.41 13.26 17.64
CA ARG A 85 5.81 14.15 16.64
C ARG A 85 5.39 15.48 17.25
N VAL A 86 4.73 15.46 18.40
CA VAL A 86 4.29 16.67 19.11
C VAL A 86 5.51 17.50 19.53
N GLU A 87 6.55 16.86 20.03
CA GLU A 87 7.78 17.56 20.42
C GLU A 87 8.51 18.18 19.22
N LEU A 88 8.62 17.45 18.10
CA LEU A 88 9.22 18.00 16.87
C LEU A 88 8.42 19.17 16.30
N LEU A 89 7.08 19.13 16.38
CA LEU A 89 6.22 20.26 16.02
C LEU A 89 6.48 21.45 16.94
N SER A 90 6.51 21.23 18.25
CA SER A 90 6.80 22.24 19.27
C SER A 90 8.16 22.89 19.01
N ALA A 91 9.22 22.10 18.90
CA ALA A 91 10.58 22.56 18.65
C ALA A 91 10.72 23.32 17.32
N SER A 92 9.94 22.96 16.30
CA SER A 92 9.94 23.67 15.01
C SER A 92 9.31 25.06 15.07
N THR A 93 8.44 25.37 16.04
CA THR A 93 7.82 26.71 16.15
C THR A 93 8.81 27.78 16.61
N PHE A 94 9.90 27.37 17.28
CA PHE A 94 10.93 28.27 17.77
C PHE A 94 12.00 28.64 16.73
N LEU A 95 11.93 28.09 15.52
CA LEU A 95 12.79 28.46 14.39
C LEU A 95 12.22 29.72 13.71
N THR A 96 12.82 30.88 13.98
CA THR A 96 12.43 32.18 13.40
C THR A 96 12.76 32.23 11.91
N ASN A 97 11.73 32.15 11.07
CA ASN A 97 11.66 32.53 9.64
C ASN A 97 12.96 32.49 8.82
N ASP A 98 13.24 31.33 8.22
CA ASP A 98 13.38 31.18 6.77
C ASP A 98 13.16 29.71 6.38
N LYS A 99 12.16 29.42 5.54
CA LYS A 99 11.92 28.04 5.04
C LYS A 99 13.02 27.69 4.03
N PRO A 100 13.63 26.49 4.12
CA PRO A 100 13.02 25.34 3.42
C PRO A 100 13.17 23.95 4.08
N ASN A 101 13.41 23.80 5.39
CA ASN A 101 13.66 22.45 5.97
C ASN A 101 12.44 21.70 6.57
N SER A 102 11.27 22.34 6.73
CA SER A 102 10.12 21.65 7.36
C SER A 102 9.56 20.49 6.52
N SER A 103 9.59 20.59 5.19
CA SER A 103 9.13 19.50 4.31
C SER A 103 10.08 18.31 4.32
N GLN A 104 11.39 18.55 4.42
CA GLN A 104 12.41 17.52 4.49
C GLN A 104 12.32 16.75 5.81
N LEU A 105 12.19 17.44 6.95
CA LEU A 105 12.02 16.81 8.26
C LEU A 105 10.84 15.84 8.25
N TRP A 106 9.66 16.28 7.82
CA TRP A 106 8.47 15.42 7.81
C TRP A 106 8.59 14.27 6.81
N ARG A 107 9.25 14.47 5.67
CA ARG A 107 9.53 13.38 4.73
C ARG A 107 10.42 12.31 5.38
N VAL A 108 11.50 12.72 6.05
CA VAL A 108 12.41 11.80 6.75
C VAL A 108 11.68 11.13 7.91
N TYR A 109 11.01 11.88 8.78
CA TYR A 109 10.22 11.38 9.91
C TYR A 109 9.28 10.25 9.48
N TRP A 110 8.47 10.50 8.45
CA TRP A 110 7.49 9.53 7.98
C TRP A 110 8.11 8.31 7.31
N SER A 111 9.26 8.47 6.65
CA SER A 111 10.02 7.35 6.09
C SER A 111 10.66 6.49 7.18
N SER A 112 11.22 7.12 8.23
CA SER A 112 11.81 6.46 9.39
C SER A 112 10.75 5.74 10.20
N HIS A 113 9.63 6.40 10.49
CA HIS A 113 8.45 5.82 11.14
C HIS A 113 7.97 4.55 10.42
N GLN A 114 7.81 4.61 9.10
CA GLN A 114 7.38 3.45 8.32
C GLN A 114 8.39 2.29 8.40
N ARG A 115 9.70 2.57 8.33
CA ARG A 115 10.76 1.56 8.45
C ARG A 115 10.81 0.95 9.85
N PHE A 116 10.61 1.78 10.89
CA PHE A 116 10.56 1.36 12.28
C PHE A 116 9.45 0.31 12.51
N PHE A 117 8.20 0.63 12.19
CA PHE A 117 7.08 -0.29 12.42
C PHE A 117 7.11 -1.54 11.51
N ARG A 118 7.73 -1.45 10.33
CA ARG A 118 8.04 -2.64 9.51
C ARG A 118 8.98 -3.59 10.24
N HIS A 119 10.04 -3.05 10.83
CA HIS A 119 11.00 -3.85 11.59
C HIS A 119 10.31 -4.49 12.81
N MET A 120 9.47 -3.73 13.53
CA MET A 120 8.64 -4.27 14.62
C MET A 120 7.77 -5.45 14.14
N CYS A 121 7.08 -5.31 13.01
CA CYS A 121 6.27 -6.40 12.44
C CYS A 121 7.12 -7.62 12.06
N MET A 122 8.33 -7.42 11.54
CA MET A 122 9.25 -8.53 11.23
C MET A 122 9.68 -9.27 12.49
N SER A 123 10.11 -8.55 13.53
CA SER A 123 10.50 -9.16 14.80
C SER A 123 9.33 -9.90 15.47
N ALA A 124 8.11 -9.35 15.40
CA ALA A 124 6.91 -10.01 15.90
C ALA A 124 6.63 -11.39 15.27
N LYS A 125 7.11 -11.62 14.04
CA LYS A 125 6.92 -12.90 13.33
C LYS A 125 7.99 -13.93 13.64
N VAL A 126 9.10 -13.55 14.27
CA VAL A 126 10.24 -14.45 14.54
C VAL A 126 9.80 -15.70 15.32
N PRO A 127 9.02 -15.61 16.42
CA PRO A 127 8.59 -16.80 17.16
C PRO A 127 7.77 -17.78 16.30
N ALA A 128 6.87 -17.25 15.47
CA ALA A 128 6.08 -18.06 14.55
C ALA A 128 6.95 -18.69 13.45
N ALA A 129 7.89 -17.95 12.87
CA ALA A 129 8.81 -18.45 11.85
C ALA A 129 9.68 -19.58 12.39
N VAL A 130 10.24 -19.41 13.59
CA VAL A 130 11.05 -20.43 14.29
C VAL A 130 10.23 -21.68 14.57
N ARG A 131 8.99 -21.54 15.06
CA ARG A 131 8.09 -22.67 15.32
C ARG A 131 7.78 -23.45 14.04
N ILE A 132 7.43 -22.77 12.95
CA ILE A 132 7.13 -23.41 11.67
C ILE A 132 8.39 -24.07 11.08
N ALA A 133 9.55 -23.43 11.21
CA ALA A 133 10.81 -23.99 10.75
C ALA A 133 11.15 -25.28 11.52
N LYS A 134 11.06 -25.27 12.86
CA LYS A 134 11.27 -26.45 13.69
C LYS A 134 10.30 -27.58 13.35
N GLN A 135 9.01 -27.27 13.18
CA GLN A 135 8.01 -28.25 12.75
C GLN A 135 8.36 -28.86 11.38
N ALA A 136 8.71 -28.04 10.39
CA ALA A 136 9.08 -28.53 9.07
C ALA A 136 10.31 -29.44 9.10
N LEU A 137 11.30 -29.16 9.96
CA LEU A 137 12.46 -30.03 10.14
C LEU A 137 12.07 -31.39 10.75
N THR A 138 11.14 -31.41 11.71
CA THR A 138 10.58 -32.66 12.29
C THR A 138 9.82 -33.48 11.26
N GLU A 139 9.14 -32.83 10.31
CA GLU A 139 8.46 -33.47 9.17
C GLU A 139 9.42 -33.89 8.03
N GLU A 140 10.72 -33.95 8.30
CA GLU A 140 11.79 -34.26 7.33
C GLU A 140 11.84 -33.35 6.09
N LYS A 141 11.38 -32.10 6.21
CA LYS A 141 11.45 -31.09 5.15
C LYS A 141 12.68 -30.18 5.34
N CYS A 142 12.97 -29.37 4.33
CA CYS A 142 14.01 -28.33 4.38
C CYS A 142 13.37 -26.95 4.37
N VAL A 143 13.95 -26.01 5.10
CA VAL A 143 13.38 -24.67 5.29
C VAL A 143 14.18 -23.64 4.52
N VAL A 144 13.49 -22.73 3.84
CA VAL A 144 14.08 -21.53 3.23
C VAL A 144 13.34 -20.32 3.78
N ILE A 145 14.02 -19.44 4.49
CA ILE A 145 13.46 -18.21 5.05
C ILE A 145 13.91 -17.04 4.19
N GLY A 146 12.96 -16.29 3.65
CA GLY A 146 13.25 -15.09 2.89
C GLY A 146 12.85 -13.81 3.61
N LEU A 147 13.77 -12.84 3.57
CA LEU A 147 13.62 -11.49 4.11
C LEU A 147 14.17 -10.46 3.10
N GLN A 148 13.71 -9.20 3.14
CA GLN A 148 14.30 -8.16 2.29
C GLN A 148 15.41 -7.41 3.02
N SER A 149 15.16 -7.02 4.26
CA SER A 149 16.09 -6.23 5.07
C SER A 149 16.88 -7.09 6.06
N THR A 150 18.21 -7.03 6.00
CA THR A 150 19.13 -7.73 6.91
C THR A 150 19.49 -6.92 8.16
N GLY A 151 19.17 -5.63 8.20
CA GLY A 151 19.56 -4.72 9.28
C GLY A 151 21.07 -4.40 9.37
N GLU A 152 21.89 -4.89 8.43
CA GLU A 152 23.36 -4.83 8.49
C GLU A 152 23.91 -3.43 8.70
N ALA A 153 23.43 -2.43 7.96
CA ALA A 153 23.95 -1.06 8.08
C ALA A 153 23.85 -0.51 9.52
N ARG A 154 22.87 -0.97 10.29
CA ARG A 154 22.72 -0.60 11.71
C ARG A 154 23.66 -1.39 12.59
N THR A 155 23.84 -2.68 12.29
CA THR A 155 24.80 -3.53 12.98
C THR A 155 26.23 -2.99 12.82
N GLU A 156 26.66 -2.63 11.60
CA GLU A 156 28.00 -2.08 11.35
C GLU A 156 28.20 -0.72 12.03
N GLU A 157 27.21 0.18 11.97
CA GLU A 157 27.26 1.50 12.61
C GLU A 157 27.42 1.39 14.13
N ALA A 158 26.65 0.51 14.77
CA ALA A 158 26.75 0.28 16.20
C ALA A 158 28.05 -0.45 16.59
N VAL A 159 28.53 -1.41 15.80
CA VAL A 159 29.85 -2.04 16.03
C VAL A 159 30.98 -1.02 15.92
N SER A 160 30.90 -0.07 14.99
CA SER A 160 31.86 1.03 14.88
C SER A 160 31.81 2.00 16.07
N LYS A 161 30.66 2.13 16.74
CA LYS A 161 30.44 3.06 17.86
C LYS A 161 30.75 2.44 19.22
N TYR A 162 30.39 1.18 19.42
CA TYR A 162 30.42 0.49 20.71
C TYR A 162 31.49 -0.60 20.79
N GLY A 163 32.10 -1.00 19.66
CA GLY A 163 33.08 -2.07 19.59
C GLY A 163 32.51 -3.40 19.11
N SER A 164 33.37 -4.42 19.03
CA SER A 164 33.02 -5.74 18.49
C SER A 164 32.42 -6.71 19.51
N GLU A 165 32.49 -6.39 20.81
CA GLU A 165 31.85 -7.13 21.89
C GLU A 165 30.72 -6.29 22.47
N LEU A 166 29.51 -6.84 22.48
CA LEU A 166 28.29 -6.14 22.90
C LEU A 166 27.52 -7.00 23.91
N ASP A 167 26.69 -6.37 24.74
CA ASP A 167 25.93 -7.05 25.79
C ASP A 167 24.80 -7.95 25.24
N ASP A 168 24.16 -7.56 24.14
CA ASP A 168 23.15 -8.36 23.43
C ASP A 168 23.07 -7.93 21.95
N PHE A 169 22.22 -8.62 21.18
CA PHE A 169 21.95 -8.27 19.79
C PHE A 169 21.48 -6.82 19.62
N ILE A 170 21.86 -6.20 18.50
CA ILE A 170 21.51 -4.81 18.21
C ILE A 170 20.02 -4.71 17.84
N SER A 171 19.32 -3.80 18.50
CA SER A 171 17.94 -3.44 18.13
C SER A 171 17.96 -2.46 16.95
N GLY A 172 17.62 -2.96 15.76
CA GLY A 172 17.49 -2.13 14.56
C GLY A 172 16.47 -0.97 14.68
N PRO A 173 15.30 -1.16 15.32
CA PRO A 173 14.37 -0.07 15.62
C PRO A 173 14.97 1.01 16.51
N ARG A 174 15.76 0.64 17.53
CA ARG A 174 16.42 1.57 18.45
C ARG A 174 17.45 2.44 17.74
N GLU A 175 18.37 1.83 17.00
CA GLU A 175 19.41 2.56 16.25
C GLU A 175 18.80 3.50 15.20
N LEU A 176 17.69 3.09 14.57
CA LEU A 176 16.96 3.94 13.64
C LEU A 176 16.41 5.20 14.34
N LEU A 177 15.82 5.05 15.52
CA LEU A 177 15.28 6.17 16.31
C LEU A 177 16.38 7.11 16.80
N LEU A 178 17.46 6.55 17.37
CA LEU A 178 18.60 7.33 17.86
C LEU A 178 19.18 8.19 16.74
N LYS A 179 19.53 7.57 15.60
CA LYS A 179 20.07 8.31 14.45
C LYS A 179 19.12 9.37 13.93
N PHE A 180 17.82 9.05 13.84
CA PHE A 180 16.84 10.01 13.37
C PHE A 180 16.82 11.28 14.25
N VAL A 181 16.78 11.12 15.57
CA VAL A 181 16.78 12.26 16.51
C VAL A 181 18.15 12.96 16.54
N GLU A 182 19.26 12.22 16.47
CA GLU A 182 20.61 12.80 16.43
C GLU A 182 20.79 13.72 15.20
N GLU A 183 20.33 13.32 14.03
CA GLU A 183 20.54 14.03 12.77
C GLU A 183 19.46 15.07 12.42
N ASN A 184 18.20 14.84 12.82
CA ASN A 184 17.05 15.61 12.30
C ASN A 184 16.32 16.44 13.36
N TYR A 185 16.72 16.40 14.63
CA TYR A 185 16.08 17.22 15.65
C TYR A 185 16.30 18.72 15.37
N PRO A 186 15.22 19.53 15.28
CA PRO A 186 15.33 20.95 14.96
C PRO A 186 16.02 21.69 16.11
N LEU A 187 17.23 22.19 15.85
CA LEU A 187 17.98 23.04 16.77
C LEU A 187 17.99 24.48 16.25
N PRO A 188 17.88 25.50 17.13
CA PRO A 188 18.14 26.89 16.79
C PRO A 188 19.54 27.09 16.21
N GLU A 189 19.78 28.26 15.60
CA GLU A 189 21.12 28.64 15.14
C GLU A 189 22.13 28.52 16.29
N LYS A 190 23.26 27.86 16.01
CA LYS A 190 24.33 27.70 17.00
C LYS A 190 24.96 29.08 17.22
N PRO A 191 25.03 29.58 18.46
CA PRO A 191 25.71 30.84 18.73
C PRO A 191 27.18 30.73 18.32
N GLU A 192 27.62 31.60 17.41
CA GLU A 192 29.03 31.69 17.02
C GLU A 192 29.83 32.22 18.20
N GLN A 193 30.79 31.44 18.70
CA GLN A 193 31.80 31.95 19.61
C GLN A 193 32.76 32.81 18.78
N GLN A 194 32.70 34.13 18.94
CA GLN A 194 33.74 35.00 18.39
C GLN A 194 35.06 34.66 19.08
N GLY A 195 35.95 33.96 18.38
CA GLY A 195 37.38 33.98 18.68
C GLY A 195 37.91 35.41 18.53
N GLU A 196 38.98 35.72 19.25
CA GLU A 196 39.61 37.04 19.40
C GLU A 196 39.99 37.79 18.09
N GLU A 197 39.77 37.20 16.90
CA GLU A 197 40.04 37.82 15.59
C GLU A 197 38.92 38.75 15.08
N GLY A 198 37.70 38.70 15.65
CA GLY A 198 36.55 39.49 15.18
C GLY A 198 36.64 41.02 15.37
N VAL A 199 37.57 41.49 16.21
CA VAL A 199 37.75 42.93 16.49
C VAL A 199 38.34 43.67 15.27
N LYS A 200 39.08 42.97 14.38
CA LYS A 200 39.69 43.58 13.18
C LYS A 200 38.73 43.69 11.99
N GLU A 201 37.67 42.88 11.92
CA GLU A 201 36.74 42.87 10.78
C GLU A 201 35.63 43.93 10.90
N LEU A 202 35.27 44.33 12.12
CA LEU A 202 34.32 45.42 12.37
C LEU A 202 34.86 46.80 11.93
N GLN A 203 36.18 47.00 11.91
CA GLN A 203 36.80 48.21 11.35
C GLN A 203 36.75 48.24 9.81
N ARG A 204 36.77 47.08 9.13
CA ARG A 204 36.77 47.02 7.65
C ARG A 204 35.38 47.22 7.03
N LYS A 205 34.29 46.85 7.71
CA LYS A 205 32.92 46.96 7.16
C LYS A 205 32.28 48.35 7.26
N ARG A 206 32.91 49.35 7.90
CA ARG A 206 32.38 50.72 8.02
C ARG A 206 32.87 51.71 6.96
N HIS A 207 33.81 51.33 6.09
CA HIS A 207 34.27 52.21 4.99
C HIS A 207 33.36 52.22 3.75
N SER A 208 32.23 51.50 3.76
CA SER A 208 31.32 51.44 2.62
C SER A 208 29.88 51.74 3.04
N ALA A 209 29.58 53.02 3.28
CA ALA A 209 28.22 53.52 3.32
C ALA A 209 28.19 55.02 2.95
N THR A 210 28.12 55.33 1.65
CA THR A 210 27.48 56.56 1.16
C THR A 210 26.00 56.27 0.87
N PRO A 211 25.06 57.17 1.23
CA PRO A 211 23.63 56.90 1.14
C PRO A 211 23.06 57.31 -0.23
N GLY A 212 22.32 56.41 -0.89
CA GLY A 212 21.64 56.75 -2.14
C GLY A 212 20.59 55.73 -2.56
N VAL A 213 19.32 56.15 -2.46
CA VAL A 213 18.15 55.71 -3.24
C VAL A 213 17.33 54.52 -2.72
N SER A 214 16.39 54.88 -1.83
CA SER A 214 14.95 54.61 -1.83
C SER A 214 14.38 53.47 -2.69
N SER A 215 13.70 52.56 -2.00
CA SER A 215 12.85 51.48 -2.49
C SER A 215 11.54 51.96 -3.13
N LYS A 216 11.22 51.46 -4.34
CA LYS A 216 9.82 51.17 -4.72
C LYS A 216 9.68 49.90 -5.58
N GLY A 217 8.96 48.93 -5.01
CA GLY A 217 7.92 48.11 -5.66
C GLY A 217 8.32 47.10 -6.74
N ARG A 218 8.30 45.80 -6.41
CA ARG A 218 8.21 44.72 -7.41
C ARG A 218 6.95 43.89 -7.19
N VAL A 219 6.01 44.00 -8.13
CA VAL A 219 4.90 43.08 -8.32
C VAL A 219 5.34 41.94 -9.26
N ARG A 220 4.99 40.72 -8.84
CA ARG A 220 4.80 39.41 -9.53
C ARG A 220 5.40 39.19 -10.94
N LYS A 221 6.15 38.08 -11.06
CA LYS A 221 6.49 37.40 -12.33
C LYS A 221 5.30 36.61 -12.89
N ALA A 222 5.17 36.58 -14.21
CA ALA A 222 4.72 35.40 -14.94
C ALA A 222 5.34 35.35 -16.36
N ALA A 223 5.92 34.18 -16.68
CA ALA A 223 6.11 33.54 -17.99
C ALA A 223 6.86 34.29 -19.12
N ARG A 224 7.51 33.69 -20.11
CA ARG A 224 8.14 32.38 -20.45
C ARG A 224 8.62 32.58 -21.92
N TRP A 225 9.66 31.85 -22.35
CA TRP A 225 10.10 31.56 -23.75
C TRP A 225 11.36 32.26 -24.32
N LYS A 226 12.21 31.40 -24.92
CA LYS A 226 13.48 31.59 -25.69
C LYS A 226 13.19 32.00 -27.17
N PRO A 227 14.12 32.00 -28.17
CA PRO A 227 15.61 31.90 -28.26
C PRO A 227 16.22 33.09 -29.07
N GLU A 228 17.52 33.24 -29.39
CA GLU A 228 18.34 32.64 -30.48
C GLU A 228 19.62 33.52 -30.63
N SER A 229 20.81 32.93 -30.87
CA SER A 229 21.76 33.18 -32.01
C SER A 229 22.50 34.54 -31.99
N ASP A 230 23.77 34.76 -32.36
CA ASP A 230 24.92 34.03 -32.89
C ASP A 230 26.12 35.01 -32.73
N ASP A 231 27.36 34.46 -32.74
CA ASP A 231 28.60 35.03 -33.34
C ASP A 231 29.11 36.44 -32.92
N ASP A 232 30.39 36.82 -32.97
CA ASP A 232 31.74 36.21 -33.00
C ASP A 232 32.71 37.44 -33.04
N PHE A 233 34.00 37.25 -32.75
CA PHE A 233 35.16 38.10 -33.11
C PHE A 233 35.40 39.55 -32.56
N ASP A 234 36.53 39.64 -31.83
CA ASP A 234 37.80 40.34 -32.19
C ASP A 234 38.08 41.83 -31.91
N GLU A 235 39.38 42.03 -31.71
CA GLU A 235 40.21 43.18 -31.34
C GLU A 235 39.97 44.53 -32.06
N GLY A 236 40.44 45.62 -31.44
CA GLY A 236 40.69 46.87 -32.17
C GLY A 236 41.07 48.08 -31.32
N PHE A 237 42.30 48.54 -31.49
CA PHE A 237 42.96 49.74 -30.94
C PHE A 237 42.29 51.10 -31.28
N GLY A 238 42.69 52.15 -30.54
CA GLY A 238 42.73 53.56 -31.02
C GLY A 238 42.13 54.58 -30.04
N THR A 239 42.94 55.24 -29.20
CA THR A 239 43.50 56.60 -29.38
C THR A 239 42.53 57.78 -29.21
N ASP A 240 42.75 58.49 -28.09
CA ASP A 240 43.08 59.92 -27.99
C ASP A 240 41.98 60.98 -27.82
N SER A 241 42.40 62.08 -27.16
CA SER A 241 41.74 63.36 -26.87
C SER A 241 40.68 63.36 -25.75
N GLY A 242 40.59 64.32 -24.85
CA GLY A 242 41.28 65.60 -24.63
C GLY A 242 40.66 66.19 -23.35
N GLY A 243 41.43 66.98 -22.60
CA GLY A 243 41.11 67.33 -21.21
C GLY A 243 40.02 68.38 -21.03
N GLU A 244 39.66 68.60 -19.77
CA GLU A 244 39.22 69.89 -19.24
C GLU A 244 39.42 69.92 -17.71
N SER A 245 39.87 71.07 -17.22
CA SER A 245 40.17 71.38 -15.81
C SER A 245 38.91 71.84 -15.09
N ASN A 246 38.77 71.58 -13.78
CA ASN A 246 38.28 72.60 -12.82
C ASN A 246 38.37 72.17 -11.34
N GLY A 247 38.76 73.13 -10.49
CA GLY A 247 38.06 73.41 -9.23
C GLY A 247 38.67 72.88 -7.93
N SER A 248 39.33 73.77 -7.18
CA SER A 248 39.65 73.66 -5.76
C SER A 248 38.43 74.07 -4.93
N ASP A 249 37.86 73.17 -4.12
CA ASP A 249 36.82 73.47 -3.11
C ASP A 249 37.40 73.29 -1.70
N ASP A 250 37.57 74.41 -0.99
CA ASP A 250 37.90 74.49 0.44
C ASP A 250 36.56 74.70 1.18
N GLU A 251 35.91 73.62 1.62
CA GLU A 251 34.62 73.68 2.35
C GLU A 251 34.80 74.25 3.77
N PHE A 252 33.94 75.21 4.14
CA PHE A 252 33.96 75.91 5.43
C PHE A 252 33.69 74.97 6.63
N GLN A 253 34.68 74.78 7.51
CA GLN A 253 34.56 73.94 8.71
C GLN A 253 34.13 74.74 9.95
N ILE A 254 32.94 74.46 10.49
CA ILE A 254 32.31 75.16 11.64
C ILE A 254 32.04 74.14 12.77
N CYS A 255 32.13 74.57 14.03
CA CYS A 255 31.74 73.74 15.17
C CYS A 255 30.21 73.54 15.23
N GLU A 256 29.73 72.29 15.18
CA GLU A 256 28.31 71.90 15.18
C GLU A 256 27.57 72.15 16.52
N ILE A 257 28.29 72.46 17.61
CA ILE A 257 27.69 72.74 18.92
C ILE A 257 27.46 74.24 19.14
N CYS A 258 28.40 75.08 18.71
CA CYS A 258 28.34 76.53 18.96
C CYS A 258 28.17 77.38 17.68
N ASN A 259 28.14 76.74 16.50
CA ASN A 259 28.02 77.36 15.18
C ASN A 259 28.98 78.55 14.95
N SER A 260 30.20 78.46 15.52
CA SER A 260 31.23 79.49 15.40
C SER A 260 32.44 78.99 14.62
N GLU A 261 33.05 79.89 13.84
CA GLU A 261 34.27 79.69 13.05
C GLU A 261 35.56 79.97 13.84
N GLU A 262 35.44 80.50 15.07
CA GLU A 262 36.59 80.84 15.92
C GLU A 262 37.29 79.57 16.40
N GLY A 263 38.51 79.31 15.90
CA GLY A 263 39.32 78.17 16.33
C GLY A 263 39.50 77.03 15.31
N ARG A 264 39.36 77.31 14.01
CA ARG A 264 39.51 76.39 12.85
C ARG A 264 40.64 75.34 12.87
N LYS A 265 41.69 75.51 13.69
CA LYS A 265 42.82 74.58 13.78
C LYS A 265 42.72 73.56 14.93
N LYS A 266 41.61 73.55 15.69
CA LYS A 266 41.42 72.68 16.86
C LYS A 266 40.00 72.10 16.97
N LEU A 267 39.36 71.78 15.85
CA LEU A 267 38.10 71.03 15.84
C LEU A 267 38.39 69.53 15.96
N LEU A 268 37.67 68.83 16.85
CA LEU A 268 37.67 67.37 16.91
C LEU A 268 36.60 66.85 15.96
N GLN A 269 36.98 65.94 15.07
CA GLN A 269 36.05 65.23 14.21
C GLN A 269 35.68 63.90 14.86
N CYS A 270 34.38 63.65 15.04
CA CYS A 270 33.92 62.33 15.47
C CYS A 270 34.15 61.31 14.35
N SER A 271 34.97 60.28 14.60
CA SER A 271 35.28 59.21 13.64
C SER A 271 34.05 58.39 13.20
N CYS A 272 32.93 58.48 13.94
CA CYS A 272 31.72 57.71 13.69
C CYS A 272 30.63 58.49 12.91
N CYS A 273 30.47 59.79 13.14
CA CYS A 273 29.41 60.59 12.49
C CYS A 273 29.93 61.81 11.72
N GLY A 274 31.24 62.06 11.73
CA GLY A 274 31.88 63.16 11.01
C GLY A 274 31.67 64.55 11.63
N GLN A 275 30.93 64.67 12.74
CA GLN A 275 30.68 65.96 13.39
C GLN A 275 31.97 66.63 13.88
N LEU A 276 32.12 67.92 13.57
CA LEU A 276 33.23 68.77 13.98
C LEU A 276 32.82 69.59 15.20
N VAL A 277 33.56 69.45 16.31
CA VAL A 277 33.24 70.12 17.57
C VAL A 277 34.48 70.67 18.27
N HIS A 278 34.35 71.77 18.99
CA HIS A 278 35.43 72.27 19.84
C HIS A 278 35.60 71.37 21.09
N PRO A 279 36.84 71.04 21.51
CA PRO A 279 37.11 70.29 22.74
C PRO A 279 36.49 70.93 24.00
N SER A 280 36.39 72.26 24.03
CA SER A 280 35.80 73.05 25.12
C SER A 280 34.27 73.12 25.09
N CYS A 281 33.63 72.83 23.95
CA CYS A 281 32.17 72.79 23.81
C CYS A 281 31.58 71.44 24.24
N LEU A 282 32.42 70.45 24.52
CA LEU A 282 32.03 69.16 25.09
C LEU A 282 31.82 69.31 26.60
N VAL A 283 30.88 68.54 27.16
CA VAL A 283 30.63 68.49 28.59
C VAL A 283 30.83 67.05 29.09
N PRO A 284 31.83 66.77 29.94
CA PRO A 284 32.89 67.68 30.39
C PRO A 284 33.90 68.02 29.28
N PRO A 285 34.55 69.21 29.34
CA PRO A 285 35.49 69.66 28.31
C PRO A 285 36.76 68.80 28.28
N VAL A 286 37.20 68.42 27.08
CA VAL A 286 38.37 67.56 26.87
C VAL A 286 39.61 68.44 26.77
N THR A 287 40.58 68.25 27.69
CA THR A 287 41.78 69.10 27.81
C THR A 287 43.09 68.39 27.46
N ASP A 288 43.06 67.07 27.21
CA ASP A 288 44.23 66.24 26.90
C ASP A 288 44.36 65.93 25.39
N VAL A 289 45.55 65.47 24.98
CA VAL A 289 45.85 65.03 23.59
C VAL A 289 44.92 63.86 23.23
N VAL A 290 44.00 64.13 22.30
CA VAL A 290 42.99 63.15 21.89
C VAL A 290 43.55 62.28 20.76
N SER A 291 43.36 60.96 20.85
CA SER A 291 43.70 60.00 19.79
C SER A 291 42.96 60.33 18.47
N GLU A 292 43.54 59.97 17.33
CA GLU A 292 42.95 60.17 15.99
C GLU A 292 41.57 59.50 15.83
N ASP A 293 41.22 58.52 16.69
CA ASP A 293 39.97 57.75 16.65
C ASP A 293 38.89 58.24 17.65
N TRP A 294 38.77 59.54 17.93
CA TRP A 294 37.79 60.05 18.90
C TRP A 294 36.33 59.96 18.41
N SER A 295 35.42 59.51 19.28
CA SER A 295 33.97 59.43 19.02
C SER A 295 33.14 60.20 20.06
N CYS A 296 32.13 60.96 19.62
CA CYS A 296 31.27 61.75 20.51
C CYS A 296 30.42 60.89 21.45
N HIS A 297 29.97 61.47 22.57
CA HIS A 297 29.23 60.76 23.63
C HIS A 297 27.95 60.07 23.11
N SER A 298 27.19 60.72 22.22
CA SER A 298 25.99 60.12 21.62
C SER A 298 26.32 58.91 20.71
N CYS A 299 27.45 58.92 20.02
CA CYS A 299 27.91 57.75 19.25
C CYS A 299 28.44 56.64 20.16
N LYS A 300 29.06 56.99 21.30
CA LYS A 300 29.47 56.01 22.33
C LYS A 300 28.26 55.36 22.98
N GLU A 301 27.27 56.12 23.43
CA GLU A 301 26.03 55.59 24.01
C GLU A 301 25.27 54.70 23.02
N LYS A 302 25.10 55.12 21.75
CA LYS A 302 24.48 54.27 20.71
C LYS A 302 25.26 52.99 20.44
N THR A 303 26.58 53.01 20.60
CA THR A 303 27.44 51.83 20.42
C THR A 303 27.37 50.91 21.64
N GLU A 304 27.36 51.45 22.86
CA GLU A 304 27.17 50.67 24.09
C GLU A 304 25.77 50.06 24.18
N GLU A 305 24.71 50.81 23.85
CA GLU A 305 23.35 50.28 23.76
C GLU A 305 23.23 49.17 22.71
N PHE A 306 23.84 49.35 21.53
CA PHE A 306 23.88 48.32 20.50
C PHE A 306 24.62 47.07 20.97
N LEU A 307 25.78 47.22 21.62
CA LEU A 307 26.57 46.10 22.15
C LEU A 307 25.81 45.38 23.30
N GLN A 308 25.10 46.13 24.15
CA GLN A 308 24.26 45.56 25.20
C GLN A 308 23.05 44.81 24.62
N GLN A 309 22.39 45.35 23.59
CA GLN A 309 21.30 44.67 22.89
C GLN A 309 21.80 43.43 22.14
N GLN A 310 22.96 43.49 21.51
CA GLN A 310 23.60 42.36 20.85
C GLN A 310 24.01 41.28 21.87
N HIS A 311 24.56 41.66 23.02
CA HIS A 311 24.88 40.73 24.11
C HIS A 311 23.62 40.09 24.68
N ALA A 312 22.57 40.86 24.96
CA ALA A 312 21.29 40.35 25.42
C ALA A 312 20.67 39.37 24.42
N TYR A 313 20.73 39.69 23.12
CA TYR A 313 20.29 38.80 22.04
C TYR A 313 21.09 37.49 21.98
N LEU A 314 22.43 37.56 22.09
CA LEU A 314 23.30 36.38 22.10
C LEU A 314 23.08 35.51 23.34
N VAL A 315 22.89 36.11 24.51
CA VAL A 315 22.54 35.39 25.75
C VAL A 315 21.20 34.69 25.60
N GLU A 316 20.20 35.36 25.03
CA GLU A 316 18.89 34.77 24.78
C GLU A 316 18.95 33.64 23.74
N LEU A 317 19.70 33.82 22.65
CA LEU A 317 19.93 32.80 21.62
C LEU A 317 20.63 31.57 22.20
N THR A 318 21.67 31.77 23.01
CA THR A 318 22.42 30.70 23.69
C THR A 318 21.50 29.92 24.63
N LYS A 319 20.71 30.61 25.45
CA LYS A 319 19.73 29.98 26.33
C LYS A 319 18.71 29.13 25.56
N ARG A 320 18.21 29.63 24.42
CA ARG A 320 17.28 28.88 23.56
C ARG A 320 17.95 27.63 22.97
N TYR A 321 19.19 27.75 22.50
CA TYR A 321 19.96 26.64 21.95
C TYR A 321 20.24 25.55 22.99
N GLU A 322 20.70 25.93 24.18
CA GLU A 322 20.95 25.01 25.31
C GLU A 322 19.68 24.28 25.74
N THR A 323 18.55 25.01 25.87
CA THR A 323 17.25 24.41 26.21
C THR A 323 16.81 23.38 25.16
N ALA A 324 17.01 23.67 23.87
CA ALA A 324 16.68 22.74 22.79
C ALA A 324 17.59 21.49 22.80
N LEU A 325 18.87 21.67 23.15
CA LEU A 325 19.85 20.58 23.27
C LEU A 325 19.57 19.68 24.47
N GLU A 326 19.11 20.25 25.58
CA GLU A 326 18.67 19.49 26.75
C GLU A 326 17.43 18.63 26.42
N ARG A 327 16.44 19.20 25.71
CA ARG A 327 15.26 18.45 25.24
C ARG A 327 15.66 17.31 24.30
N LYS A 328 16.54 17.56 23.34
CA LYS A 328 17.10 16.54 22.45
C LYS A 328 17.76 15.41 23.26
N SER A 329 18.55 15.75 24.28
CA SER A 329 19.25 14.78 25.12
C SER A 329 18.28 13.91 25.93
N LYS A 330 17.23 14.50 26.51
CA LYS A 330 16.17 13.76 27.23
C LYS A 330 15.47 12.75 26.31
N ILE A 331 15.16 13.11 25.07
CA ILE A 331 14.55 12.19 24.10
C ILE A 331 15.50 11.02 23.79
N LEU A 332 16.79 11.29 23.60
CA LEU A 332 17.79 10.25 23.37
C LEU A 332 17.91 9.29 24.55
N GLU A 333 17.80 9.77 25.79
CA GLU A 333 17.76 8.93 26.99
C GLU A 333 16.52 8.05 27.04
N ILE A 334 15.33 8.61 26.73
CA ILE A 334 14.09 7.84 26.62
C ILE A 334 14.24 6.73 25.58
N ILE A 335 14.80 7.03 24.40
CA ILE A 335 15.00 6.01 23.35
C ILE A 335 15.91 4.87 23.83
N ARG A 336 16.94 5.17 24.63
CA ARG A 336 17.84 4.14 25.19
C ARG A 336 17.16 3.25 26.24
N SER A 337 16.15 3.77 26.94
CA SER A 337 15.38 3.02 27.95
C SER A 337 14.18 2.27 27.38
N LEU A 338 13.74 2.58 26.15
CA LEU A 338 12.68 1.84 25.47
C LEU A 338 13.07 0.39 25.23
N ASP A 339 12.26 -0.53 25.72
CA ASP A 339 12.35 -1.94 25.35
C ASP A 339 11.95 -2.09 23.87
N LEU A 340 12.86 -2.62 23.05
CA LEU A 340 12.71 -2.72 21.59
C LEU A 340 13.34 -4.03 21.12
N PRO A 341 12.77 -4.67 20.08
CA PRO A 341 13.18 -6.02 19.73
C PRO A 341 14.55 -6.03 19.06
N ASN A 342 15.22 -7.18 19.18
CA ASN A 342 16.49 -7.47 18.54
C ASN A 342 16.33 -7.58 17.01
N ASN A 343 17.46 -7.53 16.29
CA ASN A 343 17.48 -7.78 14.85
C ASN A 343 16.88 -9.17 14.54
N PRO A 344 15.82 -9.25 13.72
CA PRO A 344 15.09 -10.49 13.49
C PRO A 344 15.94 -11.56 12.80
N LEU A 345 16.92 -11.18 11.98
CA LEU A 345 17.77 -12.16 11.32
C LEU A 345 18.73 -12.83 12.31
N ASP A 346 19.35 -12.04 13.19
CA ASP A 346 20.28 -12.58 14.20
C ASP A 346 19.51 -13.42 15.24
N ASP A 347 18.32 -12.97 15.63
CA ASP A 347 17.42 -13.70 16.54
C ASP A 347 16.92 -15.03 15.95
N ILE A 348 16.54 -15.06 14.66
CA ILE A 348 16.21 -16.31 13.95
C ILE A 348 17.42 -17.26 13.94
N ILE A 349 18.62 -16.73 13.69
CA ILE A 349 19.83 -17.54 13.63
C ILE A 349 20.12 -18.18 14.99
N ASP A 350 20.06 -17.40 16.07
CA ASP A 350 20.28 -17.86 17.44
C ASP A 350 19.26 -18.94 17.84
N GLN A 351 17.97 -18.67 17.65
CA GLN A 351 16.89 -19.58 18.06
C GLN A 351 16.80 -20.89 17.25
N LEU A 352 17.39 -20.93 16.06
CA LEU A 352 17.49 -22.12 15.20
C LEU A 352 18.82 -22.87 15.36
N GLY A 353 19.62 -22.52 16.38
CA GLY A 353 20.81 -23.29 16.77
C GLY A 353 22.13 -22.71 16.26
N GLY A 354 22.16 -21.42 15.93
CA GLY A 354 23.36 -20.67 15.57
C GLY A 354 23.79 -20.80 14.11
N PRO A 355 24.88 -20.09 13.73
CA PRO A 355 25.35 -19.99 12.34
C PRO A 355 25.81 -21.33 11.75
N ASP A 356 26.23 -22.29 12.58
CA ASP A 356 26.68 -23.61 12.14
C ASP A 356 25.54 -24.49 11.60
N LYS A 357 24.29 -24.21 11.99
CA LYS A 357 23.11 -24.96 11.55
C LYS A 357 22.40 -24.35 10.34
N ILE A 358 22.73 -23.11 10.01
CA ILE A 358 21.95 -22.28 9.09
C ILE A 358 22.82 -21.81 7.94
N SER A 359 22.31 -21.98 6.73
CA SER A 359 22.95 -21.47 5.52
C SER A 359 22.47 -20.06 5.22
N GLU A 360 23.24 -19.08 5.68
CA GLU A 360 22.98 -17.68 5.40
C GLU A 360 23.51 -17.28 4.01
N MET A 361 22.63 -16.83 3.13
CA MET A 361 22.92 -16.32 1.77
C MET A 361 22.36 -14.91 1.62
N THR A 362 22.91 -14.00 2.41
CA THR A 362 22.51 -12.60 2.47
C THR A 362 23.64 -11.71 1.95
N GLY A 363 23.34 -10.41 1.80
CA GLY A 363 24.33 -9.41 1.39
C GLY A 363 25.30 -9.00 2.50
N ARG A 364 25.13 -9.48 3.75
CA ARG A 364 25.86 -8.93 4.87
C ARG A 364 27.31 -9.40 4.97
N ARG A 365 28.20 -8.58 5.53
CA ARG A 365 29.65 -8.84 5.68
C ARG A 365 30.03 -9.57 6.96
N GLY A 366 29.33 -9.25 8.06
CA GLY A 366 29.51 -9.92 9.34
C GLY A 366 28.18 -10.11 10.06
N MET A 367 28.23 -10.86 11.15
CA MET A 367 27.07 -11.24 11.96
C MET A 367 27.42 -11.10 13.44
N LEU A 368 26.41 -10.90 14.28
CA LEU A 368 26.55 -11.04 15.73
C LEU A 368 26.28 -12.49 16.12
N VAL A 369 27.14 -13.07 16.93
CA VAL A 369 26.99 -14.44 17.42
C VAL A 369 27.01 -14.43 18.94
N ARG A 370 26.03 -15.10 19.56
CA ARG A 370 25.97 -15.24 21.02
C ARG A 370 27.18 -16.05 21.52
N ALA A 371 27.87 -15.54 22.53
CA ALA A 371 29.04 -16.21 23.09
C ALA A 371 28.66 -17.56 23.73
N THR A 372 29.59 -18.52 23.73
CA THR A 372 29.40 -19.87 24.29
C THR A 372 29.04 -19.89 25.78
N GLY A 373 29.33 -18.81 26.52
CA GLY A 373 28.94 -18.63 27.92
C GLY A 373 27.54 -18.02 28.13
N GLY A 374 26.79 -17.73 27.06
CA GLY A 374 25.43 -17.16 27.11
C GLY A 374 25.35 -15.68 27.48
N LYS A 375 26.48 -15.03 27.81
CA LYS A 375 26.58 -13.60 28.10
C LYS A 375 27.24 -12.87 26.93
N GLY A 376 26.57 -11.85 26.39
CA GLY A 376 27.11 -11.04 25.32
C GLY A 376 26.99 -11.66 23.93
N VAL A 377 27.25 -10.81 22.93
CA VAL A 377 27.37 -11.17 21.52
C VAL A 377 28.67 -10.59 20.96
N THR A 378 29.29 -11.32 20.05
CA THR A 378 30.53 -10.89 19.38
C THR A 378 30.29 -10.74 17.88
N TYR A 379 30.78 -9.65 17.32
CA TYR A 379 30.77 -9.44 15.87
C TYR A 379 31.83 -10.31 15.20
N LEU A 380 31.38 -11.20 14.31
CA LEU A 380 32.23 -12.08 13.53
C LEU A 380 32.02 -11.83 12.03
N PRO A 381 33.09 -11.79 11.23
CA PRO A 381 32.93 -11.71 9.79
C PRO A 381 32.35 -13.04 9.27
N ARG A 382 31.57 -12.97 8.17
CA ARG A 382 30.90 -14.15 7.60
C ARG A 382 31.84 -15.08 6.85
N ASN A 383 32.99 -14.59 6.42
CA ASN A 383 33.97 -15.43 5.75
C ASN A 383 34.69 -16.34 6.75
N SER A 384 34.86 -17.60 6.38
CA SER A 384 35.78 -18.49 7.07
C SER A 384 37.20 -18.25 6.56
N LYS A 385 38.22 -18.74 7.28
CA LYS A 385 39.64 -18.61 6.88
C LYS A 385 39.91 -19.17 5.48
N ASP A 386 39.10 -20.12 5.02
CA ASP A 386 39.30 -20.86 3.77
C ASP A 386 38.38 -20.40 2.61
N VAL A 387 37.45 -19.46 2.84
CA VAL A 387 36.46 -19.03 1.84
C VAL A 387 36.44 -17.51 1.74
N THR A 388 36.68 -16.96 0.55
CA THR A 388 36.61 -15.51 0.32
C THR A 388 35.18 -14.98 0.46
N MET A 389 35.03 -13.71 0.84
CA MET A 389 33.72 -13.07 1.05
C MET A 389 32.78 -13.20 -0.16
N GLU A 390 33.33 -13.16 -1.38
CA GLU A 390 32.58 -13.31 -2.63
C GLU A 390 32.01 -14.73 -2.81
N MET A 391 32.71 -15.74 -2.28
CA MET A 391 32.34 -17.14 -2.40
C MET A 391 31.50 -17.67 -1.23
N VAL A 392 31.35 -16.91 -0.13
CA VAL A 392 30.61 -17.34 1.07
C VAL A 392 29.18 -17.78 0.72
N ASN A 393 28.43 -17.00 -0.05
CA ASN A 393 27.06 -17.34 -0.42
C ASN A 393 26.99 -18.63 -1.26
N MET A 394 27.98 -18.87 -2.12
CA MET A 394 28.06 -20.09 -2.93
C MET A 394 28.45 -21.30 -2.09
N HIS A 395 29.34 -21.11 -1.12
CA HIS A 395 29.70 -22.14 -0.16
C HIS A 395 28.51 -22.54 0.72
N GLU A 396 27.79 -21.56 1.29
CA GLU A 396 26.59 -21.81 2.10
C GLU A 396 25.47 -22.47 1.30
N LYS A 397 25.25 -22.06 0.05
CA LYS A 397 24.36 -22.75 -0.88
C LYS A 397 24.76 -24.22 -1.02
N GLN A 398 26.05 -24.51 -1.19
CA GLN A 398 26.53 -25.89 -1.35
C GLN A 398 26.26 -26.72 -0.10
N LEU A 399 26.52 -26.19 1.10
CA LEU A 399 26.21 -26.86 2.38
C LEU A 399 24.71 -27.20 2.50
N PHE A 400 23.83 -26.29 2.08
CA PHE A 400 22.39 -26.53 2.05
C PHE A 400 22.00 -27.61 1.03
N MET A 401 22.52 -27.53 -0.20
CA MET A 401 22.20 -28.46 -1.28
C MET A 401 22.79 -29.87 -1.08
N ASP A 402 23.87 -29.97 -0.31
CA ASP A 402 24.46 -31.23 0.14
C ASP A 402 23.74 -31.83 1.36
N GLY A 403 22.83 -31.07 2.00
CA GLY A 403 22.06 -31.52 3.16
C GLY A 403 22.84 -31.44 4.49
N LYS A 404 23.99 -30.75 4.51
CA LYS A 404 24.77 -30.50 5.74
C LYS A 404 24.07 -29.49 6.65
N LYS A 405 23.40 -28.50 6.05
CA LYS A 405 22.53 -27.54 6.71
C LYS A 405 21.12 -27.67 6.11
N LEU A 406 20.08 -27.69 6.95
CA LEU A 406 18.68 -27.93 6.53
C LEU A 406 17.82 -26.66 6.50
N VAL A 407 18.35 -25.56 7.04
CA VAL A 407 17.73 -24.24 7.02
C VAL A 407 18.60 -23.32 6.20
N ALA A 408 18.00 -22.61 5.25
CA ALA A 408 18.64 -21.56 4.49
C ALA A 408 17.93 -20.22 4.75
N ILE A 409 18.69 -19.15 4.87
CA ILE A 409 18.16 -17.79 4.95
C ILE A 409 18.66 -16.99 3.75
N ILE A 410 17.73 -16.37 3.01
CA ILE A 410 18.03 -15.60 1.80
C ILE A 410 17.56 -14.16 1.93
N SER A 411 18.37 -13.23 1.39
CA SER A 411 17.91 -11.86 1.13
C SER A 411 17.86 -11.55 -0.37
N GLU A 412 17.09 -10.53 -0.75
CA GLU A 412 16.96 -10.10 -2.16
C GLU A 412 18.35 -9.82 -2.78
N ALA A 413 19.22 -9.11 -2.04
CA ALA A 413 20.56 -8.76 -2.50
C ALA A 413 21.54 -9.95 -2.51
N GLY A 414 21.50 -10.83 -1.51
CA GLY A 414 22.48 -11.91 -1.35
C GLY A 414 22.19 -13.17 -2.16
N SER A 415 20.95 -13.36 -2.59
CA SER A 415 20.50 -14.57 -3.27
C SER A 415 20.35 -14.43 -4.78
N ALA A 416 20.81 -13.31 -5.37
CA ALA A 416 20.86 -13.12 -6.82
C ALA A 416 21.58 -14.30 -7.49
N GLY A 417 21.01 -14.88 -8.56
CA GLY A 417 21.52 -16.10 -9.20
C GLY A 417 21.39 -17.41 -8.41
N VAL A 418 21.12 -17.40 -7.09
CA VAL A 418 21.08 -18.61 -6.26
C VAL A 418 19.85 -19.47 -6.54
N SER A 419 20.05 -20.80 -6.46
CA SER A 419 19.06 -21.84 -6.72
C SER A 419 19.04 -22.82 -5.56
N LEU A 420 17.90 -22.93 -4.88
CA LEU A 420 17.67 -23.74 -3.68
C LEU A 420 16.51 -24.74 -3.86
N GLN A 421 16.03 -24.96 -5.08
CA GLN A 421 15.01 -25.98 -5.36
C GLN A 421 15.49 -27.37 -4.93
N ALA A 422 14.56 -28.29 -4.71
CA ALA A 422 14.85 -29.70 -4.53
C ALA A 422 15.29 -30.33 -5.86
N ASP A 423 16.47 -29.97 -6.39
CA ASP A 423 16.98 -30.44 -7.68
C ASP A 423 17.19 -31.96 -7.63
N ARG A 424 16.68 -32.69 -8.64
CA ARG A 424 16.86 -34.15 -8.77
C ARG A 424 18.32 -34.61 -8.86
N ARG A 425 19.24 -33.69 -9.15
CA ARG A 425 20.69 -33.96 -9.21
C ARG A 425 21.40 -33.69 -7.89
N ALA A 426 20.77 -32.97 -6.96
CA ALA A 426 21.35 -32.65 -5.67
C ALA A 426 21.14 -33.80 -4.67
N LYS A 427 22.00 -33.87 -3.65
CA LYS A 427 21.85 -34.83 -2.54
C LYS A 427 20.62 -34.51 -1.69
N ASN A 428 20.42 -33.23 -1.37
CA ASN A 428 19.27 -32.80 -0.60
C ASN A 428 18.03 -32.58 -1.49
N GLN A 429 17.19 -33.60 -1.60
CA GLN A 429 15.93 -33.57 -2.38
C GLN A 429 14.68 -33.37 -1.51
N LYS A 430 14.83 -33.10 -0.21
CA LYS A 430 13.70 -32.90 0.72
C LYS A 430 12.77 -31.78 0.26
N ARG A 431 11.46 -31.90 0.49
CA ARG A 431 10.49 -30.86 0.08
C ARG A 431 10.85 -29.53 0.75
N ARG A 432 10.79 -28.43 -0.01
CA ARG A 432 11.13 -27.09 0.47
C ARG A 432 9.91 -26.43 1.11
N VAL A 433 10.05 -25.95 2.34
CA VAL A 433 9.11 -25.04 3.01
C VAL A 433 9.73 -23.65 2.96
N HIS A 434 9.17 -22.79 2.10
CA HIS A 434 9.62 -21.41 1.91
C HIS A 434 8.79 -20.48 2.79
N LEU A 435 9.41 -19.98 3.87
CA LEU A 435 8.83 -18.97 4.76
C LEU A 435 9.14 -17.58 4.22
N THR A 436 8.11 -16.76 4.03
CA THR A 436 8.30 -15.35 3.65
C THR A 436 7.98 -14.48 4.84
N LEU A 437 9.04 -14.00 5.51
CA LEU A 437 8.93 -13.18 6.71
C LEU A 437 8.57 -11.73 6.39
N GLU A 438 9.18 -11.22 5.32
CA GLU A 438 8.94 -9.89 4.76
C GLU A 438 8.52 -10.03 3.31
N LEU A 439 7.30 -9.59 2.98
CA LEU A 439 6.82 -9.64 1.61
C LEU A 439 7.29 -8.41 0.82
N PRO A 440 7.91 -8.62 -0.35
CA PRO A 440 8.23 -7.53 -1.25
C PRO A 440 7.00 -6.72 -1.66
N TRP A 441 7.15 -5.40 -1.66
CA TRP A 441 6.14 -4.45 -2.16
C TRP A 441 5.75 -4.70 -3.61
N SER A 442 6.74 -5.08 -4.42
CA SER A 442 6.50 -5.50 -5.80
C SER A 442 6.29 -6.99 -5.81
N ALA A 443 5.13 -7.41 -6.28
CA ALA A 443 4.87 -8.81 -6.44
C ALA A 443 5.83 -9.47 -7.45
N ASP A 444 6.43 -8.73 -8.39
CA ASP A 444 7.48 -9.27 -9.27
C ASP A 444 8.73 -9.67 -8.49
N ARG A 445 9.10 -8.90 -7.47
CA ARG A 445 10.19 -9.26 -6.55
C ARG A 445 9.84 -10.49 -5.71
N ALA A 446 8.59 -10.59 -5.25
CA ALA A 446 8.13 -11.78 -4.53
C ALA A 446 8.22 -13.05 -5.41
N ILE A 447 7.83 -12.96 -6.68
CA ILE A 447 7.98 -14.08 -7.64
C ILE A 447 9.45 -14.44 -7.84
N GLN A 448 10.33 -13.45 -7.96
CA GLN A 448 11.77 -13.71 -8.10
C GLN A 448 12.34 -14.42 -6.87
N GLN A 449 11.81 -14.13 -5.68
CA GLN A 449 12.15 -14.82 -4.44
C GLN A 449 11.60 -16.26 -4.42
N PHE A 450 10.35 -16.48 -4.84
CA PHE A 450 9.76 -17.81 -4.98
C PHE A 450 10.53 -18.67 -6.01
N GLY A 451 11.00 -18.05 -7.09
CA GLY A 451 11.87 -18.66 -8.10
C GLY A 451 13.24 -19.13 -7.58
N ARG A 452 13.61 -18.82 -6.34
CA ARG A 452 14.79 -19.41 -5.69
C ARG A 452 14.55 -20.86 -5.29
N THR A 453 13.31 -21.22 -4.96
CA THR A 453 12.91 -22.58 -4.55
C THR A 453 12.07 -23.31 -5.59
N HIS A 454 11.55 -22.61 -6.59
CA HIS A 454 10.70 -23.15 -7.64
C HIS A 454 11.35 -23.02 -9.02
N ARG A 455 11.94 -24.11 -9.50
CA ARG A 455 12.65 -24.18 -10.79
C ARG A 455 12.41 -25.51 -11.50
N SER A 456 12.78 -25.57 -12.78
CA SER A 456 12.78 -26.82 -13.53
C SER A 456 13.68 -27.88 -12.88
N ASN A 457 13.42 -29.16 -13.18
CA ASN A 457 14.12 -30.32 -12.62
C ASN A 457 14.01 -30.48 -11.08
N GLN A 458 13.01 -29.87 -10.45
CA GLN A 458 12.71 -30.12 -9.03
C GLN A 458 12.03 -31.49 -8.83
N ALA A 459 12.42 -32.23 -7.78
CA ALA A 459 11.83 -33.49 -7.36
C ALA A 459 10.43 -33.28 -6.78
N SER A 460 10.25 -32.19 -6.02
CA SER A 460 8.98 -31.80 -5.40
C SER A 460 8.76 -30.30 -5.52
N ALA A 461 7.50 -29.88 -5.66
CA ALA A 461 7.14 -28.47 -5.60
C ALA A 461 7.16 -27.93 -4.14
N PRO A 462 7.55 -26.66 -3.95
CA PRO A 462 7.69 -26.06 -2.62
C PRO A 462 6.33 -25.76 -1.97
N MET A 463 6.33 -25.70 -0.64
CA MET A 463 5.26 -25.14 0.18
C MET A 463 5.64 -23.70 0.57
N TYR A 464 4.84 -22.72 0.18
CA TYR A 464 5.00 -21.33 0.57
C TYR A 464 4.16 -21.03 1.81
N ARG A 465 4.80 -20.50 2.84
CA ARG A 465 4.14 -19.94 4.02
C ARG A 465 4.39 -18.44 4.04
N LEU A 466 3.33 -17.66 3.89
CA LEU A 466 3.38 -16.20 3.90
C LEU A 466 2.96 -15.74 5.30
N LEU A 467 3.90 -15.21 6.09
CA LEU A 467 3.63 -14.84 7.49
C LEU A 467 3.14 -13.39 7.59
N PHE A 468 2.08 -13.17 8.35
CA PHE A 468 1.51 -11.85 8.64
C PHE A 468 1.19 -11.71 10.11
N THR A 469 1.40 -10.53 10.67
CA THR A 469 0.86 -10.21 11.98
C THR A 469 -0.65 -10.03 11.93
N ASN A 470 -1.29 -10.11 13.10
CA ASN A 470 -2.70 -9.76 13.27
C ASN A 470 -2.96 -8.23 13.26
N LEU A 471 -2.00 -7.43 12.78
CA LEU A 471 -2.13 -5.97 12.67
C LEU A 471 -2.76 -5.60 11.34
N GLY A 472 -3.84 -4.80 11.37
CA GLY A 472 -4.58 -4.37 10.20
C GLY A 472 -3.70 -3.67 9.14
N GLY A 473 -2.69 -2.93 9.58
CA GLY A 473 -1.73 -2.26 8.67
C GLY A 473 -0.89 -3.23 7.83
N GLU A 474 -0.68 -4.46 8.28
CA GLU A 474 0.10 -5.48 7.56
C GLU A 474 -0.75 -6.38 6.66
N ARG A 475 -2.05 -6.53 6.97
CA ARG A 475 -3.01 -7.33 6.17
C ARG A 475 -3.11 -6.87 4.70
N ARG A 476 -2.72 -5.63 4.39
CA ARG A 476 -2.57 -5.11 3.01
C ARG A 476 -1.59 -5.92 2.14
N PHE A 477 -0.45 -6.32 2.69
CA PHE A 477 0.61 -6.95 1.90
C PHE A 477 0.18 -8.33 1.39
N ALA A 478 -0.66 -9.01 2.18
CA ALA A 478 -1.25 -10.29 1.81
C ALA A 478 -2.03 -10.17 0.50
N SER A 479 -2.82 -9.11 0.34
CA SER A 479 -3.72 -8.96 -0.79
C SER A 479 -3.05 -8.60 -2.11
N ILE A 480 -1.99 -7.79 -2.07
CA ILE A 480 -1.23 -7.42 -3.25
C ILE A 480 -0.51 -8.64 -3.83
N VAL A 481 0.10 -9.45 -2.96
CA VAL A 481 0.86 -10.65 -3.35
C VAL A 481 -0.09 -11.74 -3.81
N ALA A 482 -1.18 -11.96 -3.08
CA ALA A 482 -2.28 -12.81 -3.46
C ALA A 482 -2.81 -12.52 -4.88
N LYS A 483 -3.16 -11.25 -5.16
CA LYS A 483 -3.66 -10.81 -6.47
C LYS A 483 -2.64 -11.10 -7.59
N ARG A 484 -1.34 -10.93 -7.33
CA ARG A 484 -0.33 -11.23 -8.34
C ARG A 484 -0.18 -12.74 -8.55
N LEU A 485 -0.21 -13.54 -7.50
CA LEU A 485 -0.19 -15.00 -7.63
C LEU A 485 -1.37 -15.50 -8.46
N GLU A 486 -2.57 -14.95 -8.26
CA GLU A 486 -3.74 -15.23 -9.11
C GLU A 486 -3.51 -14.80 -10.57
N SER A 487 -3.01 -13.58 -10.80
CA SER A 487 -2.73 -13.06 -12.14
C SER A 487 -1.65 -13.87 -12.87
N LEU A 488 -0.64 -14.38 -12.16
CA LEU A 488 0.35 -15.29 -12.73
C LEU A 488 -0.24 -16.65 -13.06
N GLY A 489 -1.13 -17.20 -12.22
CA GLY A 489 -1.88 -18.42 -12.57
C GLY A 489 -2.60 -18.25 -13.90
N ALA A 490 -3.32 -17.14 -14.06
CA ALA A 490 -4.00 -16.78 -15.29
C ALA A 490 -3.04 -16.65 -16.50
N LEU A 491 -1.89 -16.00 -16.35
CA LEU A 491 -0.91 -15.84 -17.46
C LEU A 491 -0.17 -17.13 -17.79
N THR A 492 0.27 -17.88 -16.77
CA THR A 492 1.11 -19.08 -16.96
C THR A 492 0.31 -20.27 -17.44
N GLN A 493 -0.82 -20.55 -16.79
CA GLN A 493 -1.65 -21.70 -17.14
C GLN A 493 -2.79 -21.36 -18.10
N GLY A 494 -3.21 -20.10 -18.21
CA GLY A 494 -4.51 -19.78 -18.83
C GLY A 494 -5.69 -20.20 -17.94
N ASP A 495 -5.46 -20.45 -16.64
CA ASP A 495 -6.50 -20.80 -15.67
C ASP A 495 -6.15 -20.22 -14.28
N ARG A 496 -7.02 -19.35 -13.75
CA ARG A 496 -6.92 -18.78 -12.39
C ARG A 496 -6.88 -19.82 -11.25
N ARG A 497 -7.40 -21.05 -11.44
CA ARG A 497 -7.49 -22.10 -10.40
C ARG A 497 -6.15 -22.71 -9.99
N ALA A 498 -5.07 -22.43 -10.71
CA ALA A 498 -3.73 -22.91 -10.35
C ALA A 498 -3.09 -22.17 -9.17
N GLY A 499 -3.74 -21.12 -8.66
CA GLY A 499 -3.34 -20.37 -7.46
C GLY A 499 -4.49 -20.21 -6.46
N PRO A 500 -4.20 -19.87 -5.19
CA PRO A 500 -5.24 -19.67 -4.18
C PRO A 500 -6.18 -18.53 -4.56
N SER A 501 -7.50 -18.75 -4.44
CA SER A 501 -8.51 -17.70 -4.67
C SER A 501 -8.54 -16.75 -3.47
N LEU A 502 -7.93 -15.57 -3.63
CA LEU A 502 -7.66 -14.59 -2.57
C LEU A 502 -8.20 -13.20 -2.91
N SER A 503 -9.20 -13.12 -3.79
CA SER A 503 -9.85 -11.88 -4.25
C SER A 503 -10.50 -11.05 -3.14
N ALA A 504 -10.77 -11.65 -1.97
CA ALA A 504 -11.43 -11.01 -0.81
C ALA A 504 -10.64 -9.85 -0.18
N TYR A 505 -9.38 -9.63 -0.56
CA TYR A 505 -8.51 -8.70 0.16
C TYR A 505 -8.05 -7.47 -0.66
N ASN A 506 -8.54 -7.23 -1.87
CA ASN A 506 -8.06 -6.14 -2.75
C ASN A 506 -8.52 -4.73 -2.30
N TYR A 507 -7.82 -4.16 -1.31
CA TYR A 507 -8.13 -2.87 -0.69
C TYR A 507 -7.84 -1.63 -1.55
N ASP A 508 -7.00 -1.72 -2.59
CA ASP A 508 -6.70 -0.59 -3.49
C ASP A 508 -7.66 -0.55 -4.71
N SER A 509 -8.77 -1.28 -4.61
CA SER A 509 -9.85 -1.23 -5.61
C SER A 509 -10.60 0.11 -5.57
N ALA A 510 -11.38 0.40 -6.62
CA ALA A 510 -12.28 1.56 -6.62
C ALA A 510 -13.25 1.56 -5.41
N TYR A 511 -13.71 0.36 -5.01
CA TYR A 511 -14.51 0.18 -3.80
C TYR A 511 -13.71 0.45 -2.53
N GLY A 512 -12.45 0.04 -2.46
CA GLY A 512 -11.57 0.35 -1.33
C GLY A 512 -11.31 1.85 -1.17
N LYS A 513 -11.07 2.57 -2.28
CA LYS A 513 -10.94 4.05 -2.25
C LYS A 513 -12.24 4.71 -1.77
N LYS A 514 -13.39 4.25 -2.26
CA LYS A 514 -14.71 4.73 -1.82
C LYS A 514 -14.99 4.42 -0.34
N ALA A 515 -14.65 3.21 0.11
CA ALA A 515 -14.79 2.80 1.51
C ALA A 515 -13.96 3.68 2.45
N LEU A 516 -12.72 4.00 2.05
CA LEU A 516 -11.85 4.90 2.80
C LEU A 516 -12.46 6.30 2.94
N THR A 517 -12.98 6.86 1.84
CA THR A 517 -13.67 8.16 1.87
C THR A 517 -14.86 8.14 2.81
N VAL A 518 -15.71 7.12 2.73
CA VAL A 518 -16.90 6.99 3.59
C VAL A 518 -16.48 6.87 5.07
N MET A 519 -15.46 6.07 5.37
CA MET A 519 -14.93 5.94 6.73
C MET A 519 -14.41 7.28 7.26
N TYR A 520 -13.59 7.99 6.47
CA TYR A 520 -13.05 9.29 6.87
C TYR A 520 -14.14 10.34 7.09
N ARG A 521 -15.13 10.44 6.21
CA ARG A 521 -16.26 11.36 6.40
C ARG A 521 -17.08 11.03 7.63
N GLY A 522 -17.27 9.74 7.91
CA GLY A 522 -17.93 9.27 9.13
C GLY A 522 -17.16 9.62 10.41
N ILE A 523 -15.85 9.37 10.47
CA ILE A 523 -15.00 9.70 11.62
C ILE A 523 -14.88 11.22 11.81
N MET A 524 -14.89 11.99 10.72
CA MET A 524 -14.88 13.46 10.77
C MET A 524 -16.26 14.07 11.04
N GLU A 525 -17.27 13.25 11.34
CA GLU A 525 -18.65 13.66 11.64
C GLU A 525 -19.28 14.49 10.52
N GLN A 526 -18.86 14.28 9.27
CA GLN A 526 -19.41 14.95 8.08
C GLN A 526 -20.60 14.19 7.51
N ASP A 527 -20.56 12.86 7.58
CA ASP A 527 -21.60 11.93 7.14
C ASP A 527 -21.85 10.89 8.24
N THR A 528 -22.99 10.18 8.21
CA THR A 528 -23.23 9.06 9.13
C THR A 528 -22.46 7.81 8.70
N LEU A 529 -21.93 7.05 9.66
CA LEU A 529 -21.27 5.78 9.37
C LEU A 529 -22.33 4.76 8.92
N PRO A 530 -22.12 4.06 7.79
CA PRO A 530 -23.09 3.11 7.25
C PRO A 530 -23.08 1.76 7.99
N VAL A 531 -22.08 1.55 8.86
CA VAL A 531 -21.90 0.35 9.69
C VAL A 531 -21.57 0.76 11.11
N VAL A 532 -22.00 -0.05 12.09
CA VAL A 532 -21.62 0.15 13.49
C VAL A 532 -20.13 -0.21 13.65
N PRO A 533 -19.30 0.64 14.27
CA PRO A 533 -17.90 0.32 14.47
C PRO A 533 -17.68 -0.98 15.27
N PRO A 534 -16.62 -1.74 14.97
CA PRO A 534 -16.30 -2.97 15.71
C PRO A 534 -16.16 -2.72 17.22
N GLY A 535 -16.82 -3.55 18.02
CA GLY A 535 -16.85 -3.44 19.48
C GLY A 535 -17.82 -2.39 20.03
N CYS A 536 -18.62 -1.73 19.18
CA CYS A 536 -19.69 -0.82 19.57
C CYS A 536 -21.07 -1.48 19.40
N SER A 537 -22.09 -0.98 20.10
CA SER A 537 -23.48 -1.42 19.94
C SER A 537 -24.37 -0.27 19.49
N SER A 538 -25.31 -0.55 18.59
CA SER A 538 -26.35 0.41 18.19
C SER A 538 -27.27 0.82 19.35
N GLU A 539 -27.35 0.00 20.39
CA GLU A 539 -28.14 0.27 21.60
C GLU A 539 -27.44 1.22 22.58
N LYS A 540 -26.14 1.46 22.39
CA LYS A 540 -25.27 2.25 23.27
C LYS A 540 -24.51 3.32 22.48
N PRO A 541 -25.16 4.44 22.13
CA PRO A 541 -24.57 5.48 21.27
C PRO A 541 -23.28 6.08 21.85
N GLU A 542 -23.11 6.06 23.18
CA GLU A 542 -21.89 6.51 23.85
C GLU A 542 -20.64 5.73 23.40
N THR A 543 -20.77 4.43 23.10
CA THR A 543 -19.65 3.59 22.65
C THR A 543 -19.17 3.96 21.26
N VAL A 544 -20.08 4.41 20.39
CA VAL A 544 -19.78 4.88 19.03
C VAL A 544 -19.08 6.24 19.10
N GLN A 545 -19.56 7.14 19.96
CA GLN A 545 -18.94 8.45 20.13
C GLN A 545 -17.52 8.36 20.72
N ASP A 546 -17.30 7.49 21.71
CA ASP A 546 -15.97 7.21 22.26
C ASP A 546 -15.02 6.66 21.17
N PHE A 547 -15.51 5.73 20.34
CA PHE A 547 -14.72 5.22 19.21
C PHE A 547 -14.36 6.33 18.22
N ILE A 548 -15.31 7.18 17.81
CA ILE A 548 -15.07 8.30 16.88
C ILE A 548 -14.02 9.25 17.46
N MET A 549 -14.12 9.58 18.74
CA MET A 549 -13.15 10.44 19.42
C MET A 549 -11.73 9.85 19.39
N LYS A 550 -11.59 8.56 19.75
CA LYS A 550 -10.30 7.83 19.72
C LYS A 550 -9.76 7.70 18.30
N ALA A 551 -10.62 7.38 17.33
CA ALA A 551 -10.28 7.28 15.92
C ALA A 551 -9.74 8.61 15.38
N LYS A 552 -10.40 9.73 15.71
CA LYS A 552 -9.97 11.06 15.30
C LYS A 552 -8.62 11.44 15.89
N ALA A 553 -8.42 11.20 17.19
CA ALA A 553 -7.13 11.41 17.86
C ALA A 553 -6.02 10.56 17.22
N ALA A 554 -6.31 9.28 16.91
CA ALA A 554 -5.38 8.39 16.22
C ALA A 554 -5.01 8.91 14.82
N LEU A 555 -5.97 9.35 14.01
CA LEU A 555 -5.68 9.90 12.67
C LEU A 555 -4.87 11.20 12.73
N VAL A 556 -5.00 11.99 13.80
CA VAL A 556 -4.17 13.18 14.05
C VAL A 556 -2.75 12.78 14.44
N SER A 557 -2.57 11.78 15.32
CA SER A 557 -1.24 11.34 15.77
C SER A 557 -0.39 10.84 14.60
N VAL A 558 -0.99 10.14 13.64
CA VAL A 558 -0.31 9.68 12.41
C VAL A 558 -0.37 10.69 11.26
N GLY A 559 -0.81 11.93 11.51
CA GLY A 559 -0.77 13.03 10.55
C GLY A 559 -1.57 12.79 9.26
N ILE A 560 -2.63 11.98 9.33
CA ILE A 560 -3.65 11.88 8.28
C ILE A 560 -4.55 13.12 8.35
N VAL A 561 -5.03 13.42 9.56
CA VAL A 561 -5.73 14.66 9.86
C VAL A 561 -4.67 15.72 10.20
N ARG A 562 -4.67 16.83 9.47
CA ARG A 562 -3.77 17.97 9.76
C ARG A 562 -4.56 18.98 10.57
N ASP A 563 -4.08 19.29 11.77
CA ASP A 563 -4.70 20.36 12.57
C ASP A 563 -4.44 21.72 11.92
N SER A 564 -5.49 22.53 11.79
CA SER A 564 -5.40 23.92 11.34
C SER A 564 -4.92 24.85 12.45
N VAL A 565 -4.93 24.40 13.71
CA VAL A 565 -4.64 25.23 14.89
C VAL A 565 -3.65 24.53 15.83
N LEU A 566 -2.36 24.61 15.49
CA LEU A 566 -1.26 24.54 16.47
C LEU A 566 -0.52 25.89 16.49
N GLY A 567 -1.31 26.96 16.47
CA GLY A 567 -0.84 28.34 16.44
C GLY A 567 -1.96 29.28 16.85
N ASN A 568 -2.46 29.11 18.08
CA ASN A 568 -3.03 30.14 18.97
C ASN A 568 -3.79 29.43 20.10
N GLY A 569 -3.29 29.58 21.33
CA GLY A 569 -3.70 28.83 22.53
C GLY A 569 -5.08 29.18 23.10
N LYS A 570 -6.14 29.10 22.31
CA LYS A 570 -7.52 29.20 22.78
C LYS A 570 -8.41 28.25 21.96
N ASP A 571 -8.55 27.01 22.43
CA ASP A 571 -9.77 26.17 22.35
C ASP A 571 -9.40 24.69 22.61
N TYR A 572 -9.37 24.33 23.89
CA TYR A 572 -9.30 22.93 24.32
C TYR A 572 -10.69 22.31 24.16
N GLY A 573 -10.99 21.64 23.03
CA GLY A 573 -12.20 20.80 22.97
C GLY A 573 -12.70 20.33 21.61
N LYS A 574 -12.37 21.00 20.50
CA LYS A 574 -12.77 20.57 19.15
C LYS A 574 -11.55 20.42 18.24
N LEU A 575 -11.10 19.17 18.07
CA LEU A 575 -10.16 18.79 17.00
C LEU A 575 -10.81 19.18 15.65
N SER A 576 -10.38 20.28 15.04
CA SER A 576 -10.96 20.83 13.79
C SER A 576 -10.05 20.61 12.59
N GLY A 577 -9.21 19.57 12.64
CA GLY A 577 -8.31 19.23 11.54
C GLY A 577 -9.04 18.79 10.26
N ARG A 578 -8.39 18.97 9.11
CA ARG A 578 -8.91 18.57 7.79
C ARG A 578 -8.04 17.49 7.17
N ILE A 579 -8.68 16.53 6.50
CA ILE A 579 -8.01 15.57 5.60
C ILE A 579 -7.93 16.22 4.22
N ILE A 580 -6.75 16.20 3.61
CA ILE A 580 -6.54 16.77 2.27
C ILE A 580 -7.20 15.87 1.24
N ASP A 581 -7.82 16.46 0.22
CA ASP A 581 -8.58 15.75 -0.81
C ASP A 581 -7.74 14.70 -1.56
N SER A 582 -6.42 14.95 -1.72
CA SER A 582 -5.48 13.96 -2.26
C SER A 582 -5.34 12.70 -1.41
N ASP A 583 -5.41 12.86 -0.08
CA ASP A 583 -5.21 11.79 0.90
C ASP A 583 -6.53 11.01 1.14
N MET A 584 -7.68 11.58 0.76
CA MET A 584 -9.03 11.00 0.95
C MET A 584 -9.25 9.67 0.22
N HIS A 585 -8.48 9.41 -0.84
CA HIS A 585 -8.57 8.22 -1.68
C HIS A 585 -7.28 7.38 -1.64
N ASP A 586 -6.30 7.79 -0.82
CA ASP A 586 -4.99 7.14 -0.75
C ASP A 586 -4.98 6.05 0.32
N VAL A 587 -5.49 4.88 -0.08
CA VAL A 587 -5.47 3.65 0.73
C VAL A 587 -4.04 3.26 1.11
N GLY A 588 -3.06 3.54 0.23
CA GLY A 588 -1.68 3.21 0.50
C GLY A 588 -1.08 4.01 1.65
N ARG A 589 -1.34 5.32 1.67
CA ARG A 589 -0.98 6.22 2.77
C ARG A 589 -1.70 5.83 4.05
N PHE A 590 -3.01 5.60 4.00
CA PHE A 590 -3.79 5.15 5.18
C PHE A 590 -3.14 3.93 5.85
N LEU A 591 -2.90 2.86 5.10
CA LEU A 591 -2.39 1.61 5.63
C LEU A 591 -0.94 1.74 6.15
N ASN A 592 -0.12 2.55 5.49
CA ASN A 592 1.24 2.86 5.96
C ASN A 592 1.26 3.70 7.24
N ARG A 593 0.24 4.55 7.44
CA ARG A 593 0.12 5.41 8.61
C ARG A 593 -0.39 4.68 9.84
N ILE A 594 -1.43 3.87 9.68
CA ILE A 594 -2.01 3.13 10.81
C ILE A 594 -1.05 2.09 11.40
N LEU A 595 0.02 1.70 10.69
CA LEU A 595 1.10 0.89 11.27
C LEU A 595 1.71 1.55 12.52
N GLY A 596 1.71 2.88 12.63
CA GLY A 596 2.22 3.56 13.83
C GLY A 596 1.21 3.76 14.94
N LEU A 597 0.05 3.10 14.89
CA LEU A 597 -0.95 3.18 15.94
C LEU A 597 -0.84 2.01 16.92
N PRO A 598 -1.29 2.18 18.16
CA PRO A 598 -1.45 1.06 19.09
C PRO A 598 -2.34 -0.05 18.48
N PRO A 599 -2.01 -1.34 18.68
CA PRO A 599 -2.69 -2.45 18.01
C PRO A 599 -4.22 -2.46 18.15
N ASP A 600 -4.76 -2.09 19.31
CA ASP A 600 -6.21 -2.04 19.55
C ASP A 600 -6.93 -1.07 18.61
N ILE A 601 -6.58 0.22 18.66
CA ILE A 601 -7.21 1.24 17.81
C ILE A 601 -6.87 1.03 16.32
N GLN A 602 -5.67 0.54 16.03
CA GLN A 602 -5.26 0.18 14.67
C GLN A 602 -6.20 -0.85 14.06
N ASN A 603 -6.43 -1.97 14.77
CA ASN A 603 -7.25 -3.06 14.29
C ASN A 603 -8.71 -2.64 14.19
N ARG A 604 -9.25 -1.90 15.18
CA ARG A 604 -10.63 -1.40 15.11
C ARG A 604 -10.86 -0.44 13.94
N LEU A 605 -9.92 0.45 13.64
CA LEU A 605 -9.97 1.32 12.46
C LEU A 605 -9.94 0.52 11.16
N PHE A 606 -9.06 -0.48 11.08
CA PHE A 606 -8.95 -1.33 9.90
C PHE A 606 -10.19 -2.20 9.71
N ASP A 607 -10.74 -2.77 10.76
CA ASP A 607 -11.95 -3.60 10.72
C ASP A 607 -13.19 -2.78 10.36
N LEU A 608 -13.27 -1.51 10.78
CA LEU A 608 -14.29 -0.58 10.31
C LEU A 608 -14.15 -0.34 8.80
N PHE A 609 -12.93 -0.09 8.31
CA PHE A 609 -12.66 0.07 6.88
C PHE A 609 -13.10 -1.16 6.08
N VAL A 610 -12.75 -2.37 6.55
CA VAL A 610 -13.13 -3.65 5.92
C VAL A 610 -14.65 -3.83 5.94
N SER A 611 -15.32 -3.54 7.05
CA SER A 611 -16.79 -3.67 7.16
C SER A 611 -17.52 -2.75 6.17
N ILE A 612 -17.04 -1.53 5.99
CA ILE A 612 -17.57 -0.59 4.98
C ILE A 612 -17.30 -1.10 3.57
N LEU A 613 -16.09 -1.61 3.31
CA LEU A 613 -15.74 -2.20 2.02
C LEU A 613 -16.66 -3.37 1.68
N ASP A 614 -16.87 -4.29 2.62
CA ASP A 614 -17.74 -5.45 2.44
C ASP A 614 -19.18 -5.02 2.16
N LEU A 615 -19.70 -4.03 2.88
CA LEU A 615 -21.02 -3.47 2.61
C LEU A 615 -21.11 -2.88 1.19
N LEU A 616 -20.12 -2.11 0.75
CA LEU A 616 -20.10 -1.53 -0.60
C LEU A 616 -19.99 -2.60 -1.69
N VAL A 617 -19.18 -3.64 -1.46
CA VAL A 617 -19.04 -4.78 -2.36
C VAL A 617 -20.33 -5.60 -2.41
N GLN A 618 -20.99 -5.82 -1.27
CA GLN A 618 -22.29 -6.49 -1.19
C GLN A 618 -23.37 -5.69 -1.91
N ASN A 619 -23.45 -4.37 -1.70
CA ASN A 619 -24.39 -3.51 -2.41
C ASN A 619 -24.14 -3.52 -3.91
N ALA A 620 -22.87 -3.43 -4.34
CA ALA A 620 -22.51 -3.56 -5.74
C ALA A 620 -22.87 -4.94 -6.32
N ARG A 621 -22.76 -6.02 -5.52
CA ARG A 621 -23.18 -7.36 -5.92
C ARG A 621 -24.70 -7.44 -6.08
N ILE A 622 -25.46 -6.84 -5.16
CA ILE A 622 -26.92 -6.76 -5.19
C ILE A 622 -27.40 -5.99 -6.43
N GLU A 623 -26.75 -4.86 -6.72
CA GLU A 623 -27.05 -4.01 -7.88
C GLU A 623 -26.57 -4.62 -9.21
N GLY A 624 -25.83 -5.73 -9.19
CA GLY A 624 -25.23 -6.34 -10.39
C GLY A 624 -24.07 -5.53 -10.99
N ASN A 625 -23.56 -4.54 -10.25
CA ASN A 625 -22.47 -3.66 -10.64
C ASN A 625 -21.08 -4.28 -10.36
N LEU A 626 -20.98 -5.22 -9.41
CA LEU A 626 -19.71 -5.86 -9.04
C LEU A 626 -19.15 -6.72 -10.19
N ASP A 627 -17.98 -6.34 -10.71
CA ASP A 627 -17.21 -7.21 -11.60
C ASP A 627 -16.50 -8.29 -10.77
N SER A 628 -16.86 -9.55 -10.95
CA SER A 628 -16.18 -10.68 -10.32
C SER A 628 -15.13 -11.35 -11.23
N GLY A 629 -14.87 -10.77 -12.42
CA GLY A 629 -14.01 -11.39 -13.42
C GLY A 629 -14.76 -12.49 -14.18
N ILE A 630 -14.15 -13.67 -14.33
CA ILE A 630 -14.80 -14.82 -14.99
C ILE A 630 -15.88 -15.39 -14.09
N VAL A 631 -17.08 -15.53 -14.64
CA VAL A 631 -18.20 -16.20 -13.96
C VAL A 631 -18.16 -17.68 -14.27
N ASP A 632 -17.86 -18.51 -13.27
CA ASP A 632 -18.01 -19.96 -13.36
C ASP A 632 -19.51 -20.30 -13.36
N MET A 633 -20.00 -20.76 -14.51
CA MET A 633 -21.38 -21.20 -14.66
C MET A 633 -21.51 -22.60 -14.09
N LYS A 634 -22.17 -22.70 -12.93
CA LYS A 634 -22.48 -23.97 -12.28
C LYS A 634 -23.92 -24.38 -12.58
N ALA A 635 -24.10 -25.65 -12.88
CA ALA A 635 -25.38 -26.31 -13.02
C ALA A 635 -25.19 -27.80 -12.68
N ASN A 636 -26.27 -28.51 -12.41
CA ASN A 636 -26.20 -29.95 -12.14
C ASN A 636 -25.90 -30.72 -13.42
N ILE A 637 -26.42 -30.23 -14.56
CA ILE A 637 -26.16 -30.76 -15.89
C ILE A 637 -25.80 -29.59 -16.82
N ILE A 638 -24.70 -29.73 -17.56
CA ILE A 638 -24.26 -28.78 -18.60
C ILE A 638 -23.98 -29.59 -19.87
N GLU A 639 -24.85 -29.44 -20.85
CA GLU A 639 -24.76 -30.17 -22.12
C GLU A 639 -24.58 -29.19 -23.29
N LEU A 640 -23.67 -29.54 -24.19
CA LEU A 640 -23.48 -28.81 -25.44
C LEU A 640 -24.63 -29.17 -26.39
N GLN A 641 -25.30 -28.15 -26.91
CA GLN A 641 -26.40 -28.29 -27.85
C GLN A 641 -25.89 -28.20 -29.28
N GLY A 642 -26.07 -29.28 -30.04
CA GLY A 642 -25.68 -29.35 -31.45
C GLY A 642 -24.18 -29.21 -31.70
N THR A 643 -23.81 -28.90 -32.94
CA THR A 643 -22.42 -28.64 -33.33
C THR A 643 -22.06 -27.16 -33.11
N PRO A 644 -20.91 -26.85 -32.50
CA PRO A 644 -20.43 -25.48 -32.36
C PRO A 644 -20.34 -24.77 -33.72
N LYS A 645 -20.73 -23.50 -33.77
CA LYS A 645 -20.76 -22.72 -35.02
C LYS A 645 -19.52 -21.84 -35.12
N THR A 646 -18.72 -22.00 -36.16
CA THR A 646 -17.61 -21.05 -36.44
C THR A 646 -18.20 -19.75 -36.96
N VAL A 647 -18.00 -18.66 -36.22
CA VAL A 647 -18.60 -17.35 -36.53
C VAL A 647 -17.61 -16.35 -37.11
N HIS A 648 -16.32 -16.57 -36.95
CA HIS A 648 -15.27 -15.74 -37.51
C HIS A 648 -13.98 -16.56 -37.63
N ILE A 649 -13.17 -16.26 -38.65
CA ILE A 649 -11.82 -16.82 -38.82
C ILE A 649 -10.87 -15.65 -39.02
N ASP A 650 -9.87 -15.56 -38.15
CA ASP A 650 -8.87 -14.51 -38.23
C ASP A 650 -7.94 -14.75 -39.42
N GLN A 651 -7.87 -13.78 -40.33
CA GLN A 651 -7.13 -13.90 -41.60
C GLN A 651 -5.61 -14.03 -41.39
N MET A 652 -5.09 -13.59 -40.25
CA MET A 652 -3.65 -13.58 -39.96
C MET A 652 -3.18 -14.90 -39.34
N SER A 653 -3.96 -15.47 -38.43
CA SER A 653 -3.59 -16.65 -37.63
C SER A 653 -4.30 -17.93 -38.04
N GLY A 654 -5.40 -17.84 -38.81
CA GLY A 654 -6.25 -18.98 -39.14
C GLY A 654 -7.06 -19.54 -37.95
N ALA A 655 -6.96 -18.91 -36.78
CA ALA A 655 -7.71 -19.30 -35.60
C ALA A 655 -9.18 -18.85 -35.70
N SER A 656 -10.10 -19.70 -35.25
CA SER A 656 -11.53 -19.45 -35.31
C SER A 656 -12.10 -18.90 -34.01
N THR A 657 -13.11 -18.04 -34.15
CA THR A 657 -14.08 -17.72 -33.11
C THR A 657 -15.27 -18.67 -33.28
N VAL A 658 -15.68 -19.32 -32.20
CA VAL A 658 -16.72 -20.36 -32.24
C VAL A 658 -17.81 -20.03 -31.23
N LEU A 659 -19.07 -20.06 -31.68
CA LEU A 659 -20.25 -19.96 -30.84
C LEU A 659 -20.66 -21.35 -30.35
N PHE A 660 -20.64 -21.51 -29.04
CA PHE A 660 -21.13 -22.69 -28.34
C PHE A 660 -22.48 -22.38 -27.69
N THR A 661 -23.45 -23.26 -27.87
CA THR A 661 -24.75 -23.16 -27.21
C THR A 661 -24.86 -24.29 -26.21
N PHE A 662 -25.15 -23.96 -24.95
CA PHE A 662 -25.28 -24.93 -23.87
C PHE A 662 -26.68 -24.92 -23.29
N THR A 663 -27.15 -26.09 -22.88
CA THR A 663 -28.31 -26.23 -22.01
C THR A 663 -27.82 -26.48 -20.60
N LEU A 664 -28.17 -25.57 -19.67
CA LEU A 664 -27.85 -25.67 -18.25
C LEU A 664 -29.11 -26.10 -17.50
N ASP A 665 -29.06 -27.23 -16.80
CA ASP A 665 -30.10 -27.64 -15.85
C ASP A 665 -29.62 -27.40 -14.42
N ARG A 666 -30.24 -26.41 -13.76
CA ARG A 666 -29.91 -26.02 -12.36
C ARG A 666 -30.88 -26.59 -11.35
N GLY A 667 -31.79 -27.46 -11.77
CA GLY A 667 -32.85 -27.94 -10.91
C GLY A 667 -32.33 -28.94 -9.89
N ILE A 668 -32.88 -28.89 -8.68
CA ILE A 668 -32.61 -29.86 -7.62
C ILE A 668 -33.80 -30.80 -7.52
N THR A 669 -33.56 -32.10 -7.72
CA THR A 669 -34.59 -33.13 -7.58
C THR A 669 -35.00 -33.29 -6.11
N TRP A 670 -36.14 -33.93 -5.88
CA TRP A 670 -36.62 -34.18 -4.53
C TRP A 670 -35.64 -35.04 -3.72
N GLU A 671 -35.03 -36.05 -4.33
CA GLU A 671 -34.07 -36.94 -3.66
C GLU A 671 -32.83 -36.17 -3.21
N SER A 672 -32.32 -35.28 -4.07
CA SER A 672 -31.18 -34.44 -3.74
C SER A 672 -31.52 -33.45 -2.61
N ALA A 673 -32.69 -32.81 -2.66
CA ALA A 673 -33.14 -31.90 -1.60
C ALA A 673 -33.35 -32.61 -0.26
N SER A 674 -33.93 -33.82 -0.27
CA SER A 674 -34.11 -34.66 0.91
C SER A 674 -32.77 -35.09 1.51
N THR A 675 -31.82 -35.51 0.68
CA THR A 675 -30.46 -35.89 1.12
C THR A 675 -29.75 -34.71 1.81
N MET A 676 -29.86 -33.50 1.24
CA MET A 676 -29.29 -32.28 1.85
C MET A 676 -29.84 -32.02 3.25
N LEU A 677 -31.13 -32.28 3.48
CA LEU A 677 -31.76 -32.13 4.79
C LEU A 677 -31.29 -33.22 5.77
N GLU A 678 -31.18 -34.47 5.31
CA GLU A 678 -30.74 -35.61 6.13
C GLU A 678 -29.27 -35.49 6.57
N GLU A 679 -28.37 -35.05 5.68
CA GLU A 679 -26.96 -34.83 6.01
C GLU A 679 -26.80 -33.73 7.08
N LYS A 680 -27.52 -32.61 6.92
CA LYS A 680 -27.57 -31.52 7.89
C LYS A 680 -28.10 -31.97 9.26
N GLN A 681 -29.04 -32.92 9.28
CA GLN A 681 -29.57 -33.51 10.51
C GLN A 681 -28.56 -34.46 11.18
N LYS A 682 -27.77 -35.20 10.40
CA LYS A 682 -26.70 -36.08 10.91
C LYS A 682 -25.52 -35.31 11.51
N ASP A 683 -25.22 -34.11 11.00
CA ASP A 683 -24.10 -33.27 11.47
C ASP A 683 -24.36 -32.58 12.83
N GLY A 684 -25.50 -32.82 13.47
CA GLY A 684 -25.81 -32.27 14.81
C GLY A 684 -26.05 -30.75 14.86
N LEU A 685 -26.08 -30.08 13.69
CA LEU A 685 -26.25 -28.63 13.50
C LEU A 685 -27.66 -28.26 12.99
N SER A 686 -28.65 -29.14 13.25
CA SER A 686 -30.04 -28.94 12.79
C SER A 686 -30.77 -27.92 13.68
N SER A 687 -31.26 -26.85 13.07
CA SER A 687 -32.17 -25.90 13.72
C SER A 687 -33.60 -26.45 13.75
N LEU A 688 -34.38 -26.07 14.75
CA LEU A 688 -35.83 -26.36 14.80
C LEU A 688 -36.59 -25.82 13.57
N ASN A 689 -36.05 -24.79 12.91
CA ASN A 689 -36.67 -24.18 11.74
C ASN A 689 -36.16 -24.78 10.41
N ASP A 690 -35.31 -25.81 10.44
CA ASP A 690 -34.84 -26.46 9.20
C ASP A 690 -35.94 -27.35 8.61
N GLY A 691 -36.12 -27.32 7.29
CA GLY A 691 -37.06 -28.19 6.57
C GLY A 691 -37.71 -27.56 5.36
N PHE A 692 -38.76 -28.21 4.86
CA PHE A 692 -39.51 -27.77 3.68
C PHE A 692 -40.61 -26.76 4.03
N TYR A 693 -40.87 -25.85 3.10
CA TYR A 693 -41.76 -24.72 3.27
C TYR A 693 -42.62 -24.48 2.01
N GLU A 694 -43.87 -24.10 2.22
CA GLU A 694 -44.83 -23.70 1.19
C GLU A 694 -45.14 -22.20 1.31
N SER A 695 -45.28 -21.49 0.19
CA SER A 695 -45.65 -20.06 0.23
C SER A 695 -47.05 -19.86 0.83
N LYS A 696 -47.18 -18.88 1.74
CA LYS A 696 -48.47 -18.58 2.38
C LYS A 696 -49.48 -17.95 1.44
N ARG A 697 -48.98 -17.20 0.46
CA ARG A 697 -49.78 -16.59 -0.60
C ARG A 697 -49.47 -17.31 -1.89
N GLU A 698 -50.49 -17.46 -2.71
CA GLU A 698 -50.30 -17.70 -4.13
C GLU A 698 -49.80 -16.41 -4.75
N TRP A 699 -48.66 -16.48 -5.42
CA TRP A 699 -48.20 -15.39 -6.27
C TRP A 699 -47.93 -15.96 -7.65
N LEU A 700 -48.12 -15.14 -8.68
CA LEU A 700 -47.78 -15.53 -10.07
C LEU A 700 -48.48 -16.83 -10.54
N GLY A 701 -49.65 -17.13 -9.95
CA GLY A 701 -50.54 -18.22 -10.36
C GLY A 701 -50.33 -19.56 -9.65
N ARG A 702 -49.41 -19.68 -8.68
CA ARG A 702 -49.21 -20.92 -7.92
C ARG A 702 -48.64 -20.70 -6.52
N ARG A 703 -48.62 -21.78 -5.72
CA ARG A 703 -47.83 -21.85 -4.48
C ARG A 703 -46.44 -22.38 -4.79
N HIS A 704 -45.45 -21.85 -4.07
CA HIS A 704 -44.05 -22.19 -4.28
C HIS A 704 -43.48 -22.95 -3.10
N PHE A 705 -42.61 -23.92 -3.40
CA PHE A 705 -41.98 -24.80 -2.43
C PHE A 705 -40.49 -24.49 -2.33
N ILE A 706 -39.99 -24.45 -1.11
CA ILE A 706 -38.57 -24.19 -0.82
C ILE A 706 -38.08 -25.07 0.32
N LEU A 707 -36.79 -25.34 0.34
CA LEU A 707 -36.08 -25.97 1.45
C LEU A 707 -35.26 -24.89 2.13
N ALA A 708 -35.37 -24.78 3.44
CA ALA A 708 -34.63 -23.77 4.21
C ALA A 708 -33.84 -24.43 5.34
N PHE A 709 -32.58 -24.01 5.50
CA PHE A 709 -31.73 -24.43 6.60
C PHE A 709 -30.91 -23.26 7.15
N GLU A 710 -30.69 -23.24 8.46
CA GLU A 710 -29.94 -22.19 9.14
C GLU A 710 -28.48 -22.17 8.68
N SER A 711 -27.98 -20.97 8.36
CA SER A 711 -26.61 -20.72 7.96
C SER A 711 -25.66 -20.69 9.17
N SER A 712 -24.37 -20.52 8.93
CA SER A 712 -23.36 -20.35 9.99
C SER A 712 -23.57 -19.05 10.79
N ALA A 713 -24.25 -18.06 10.20
CA ALA A 713 -24.69 -16.85 10.88
C ALA A 713 -26.09 -17.06 11.49
N SER A 714 -26.19 -16.93 12.82
CA SER A 714 -27.43 -17.16 13.58
C SER A 714 -28.60 -16.33 13.04
N GLY A 715 -29.75 -16.97 12.81
CA GLY A 715 -30.99 -16.29 12.37
C GLY A 715 -31.13 -16.05 10.86
N MET A 716 -30.13 -16.44 10.06
CA MET A 716 -30.15 -16.38 8.60
C MET A 716 -30.34 -17.77 8.00
N PHE A 717 -31.23 -17.91 7.02
CA PHE A 717 -31.58 -19.17 6.39
C PHE A 717 -31.15 -19.20 4.93
N LYS A 718 -30.41 -20.24 4.56
CA LYS A 718 -30.12 -20.59 3.18
C LYS A 718 -31.36 -21.20 2.55
N ILE A 719 -31.73 -20.70 1.37
CA ILE A 719 -32.96 -21.08 0.68
C ILE A 719 -32.63 -21.85 -0.59
N VAL A 720 -33.09 -23.10 -0.67
CA VAL A 720 -32.98 -23.94 -1.85
C VAL A 720 -34.33 -24.01 -2.55
N ARG A 721 -34.34 -23.85 -3.87
CA ARG A 721 -35.55 -23.93 -4.70
C ARG A 721 -35.45 -25.08 -5.71
N PRO A 722 -36.58 -25.73 -6.08
CA PRO A 722 -36.59 -26.80 -7.07
C PRO A 722 -35.99 -26.36 -8.42
N ALA A 723 -36.31 -25.14 -8.86
CA ALA A 723 -35.94 -24.65 -10.18
C ALA A 723 -34.47 -24.20 -10.32
N VAL A 724 -33.90 -23.57 -9.29
CA VAL A 724 -32.60 -22.86 -9.41
C VAL A 724 -31.57 -23.30 -8.38
N GLY A 725 -31.93 -24.24 -7.50
CA GLY A 725 -31.09 -24.71 -6.41
C GLY A 725 -30.90 -23.69 -5.30
N GLU A 726 -29.71 -23.70 -4.68
CA GLU A 726 -29.37 -22.79 -3.58
C GLU A 726 -29.36 -21.33 -4.03
N SER A 727 -30.11 -20.51 -3.29
CA SER A 727 -30.20 -19.08 -3.53
C SER A 727 -28.94 -18.39 -3.04
N VAL A 728 -28.39 -17.50 -3.86
CA VAL A 728 -27.27 -16.63 -3.45
C VAL A 728 -27.64 -15.73 -2.26
N ARG A 729 -28.94 -15.42 -2.11
CA ARG A 729 -29.47 -14.59 -1.03
C ARG A 729 -30.02 -15.47 0.09
N GLU A 730 -29.47 -15.28 1.29
CA GLU A 730 -30.04 -15.80 2.54
C GLU A 730 -31.26 -14.97 2.99
N MET A 731 -32.14 -15.59 3.76
CA MET A 731 -33.39 -15.01 4.24
C MET A 731 -33.42 -14.99 5.77
N PRO A 732 -33.68 -13.83 6.41
CA PRO A 732 -33.88 -13.78 7.85
C PRO A 732 -35.09 -14.61 8.29
N LEU A 733 -35.03 -15.21 9.48
CA LEU A 733 -36.12 -16.03 10.02
C LEU A 733 -37.49 -15.30 10.03
N ALA A 734 -37.49 -14.00 10.36
CA ALA A 734 -38.70 -13.18 10.36
C ALA A 734 -39.33 -13.07 8.97
N GLU A 735 -38.51 -12.91 7.93
CA GLU A 735 -38.97 -12.85 6.54
C GLU A 735 -39.48 -14.22 6.07
N LEU A 736 -38.76 -15.30 6.40
CA LEU A 736 -39.14 -16.68 6.07
C LEU A 736 -40.50 -17.04 6.66
N LYS A 737 -40.70 -16.78 7.97
CA LYS A 737 -41.97 -17.03 8.66
C LYS A 737 -43.10 -16.14 8.16
N ASN A 738 -42.80 -14.93 7.68
CA ASN A 738 -43.83 -14.06 7.11
C ASN A 738 -44.30 -14.56 5.74
N LYS A 739 -43.38 -15.02 4.88
CA LYS A 739 -43.67 -15.40 3.49
C LYS A 739 -44.09 -16.86 3.32
N TYR A 740 -43.58 -17.77 4.15
CA TYR A 740 -43.73 -19.21 3.99
C TYR A 740 -44.26 -19.90 5.26
N ARG A 741 -44.85 -21.07 5.08
CA ARG A 741 -45.35 -21.97 6.13
C ARG A 741 -44.54 -23.26 6.08
N LYS A 742 -43.96 -23.67 7.22
CA LYS A 742 -43.24 -24.94 7.33
C LYS A 742 -44.20 -26.10 7.10
N LEU A 743 -43.78 -27.08 6.30
CA LEU A 743 -44.53 -28.29 6.03
C LEU A 743 -44.10 -29.40 7.01
N LEU A 744 -45.09 -30.12 7.54
CA LEU A 744 -44.87 -31.30 8.38
C LEU A 744 -45.07 -32.61 7.59
N SER A 745 -45.87 -32.56 6.52
CA SER A 745 -46.07 -33.70 5.61
C SER A 745 -45.01 -33.67 4.51
N LEU A 746 -44.16 -34.71 4.48
CA LEU A 746 -43.16 -34.90 3.44
C LEU A 746 -43.80 -35.26 2.09
N GLU A 747 -44.93 -35.95 2.07
CA GLU A 747 -45.67 -36.26 0.83
C GLU A 747 -46.15 -34.99 0.12
N LYS A 748 -46.72 -34.04 0.87
CA LYS A 748 -47.14 -32.76 0.32
C LYS A 748 -45.95 -31.93 -0.17
N ALA A 749 -44.83 -31.98 0.56
CA ALA A 749 -43.60 -31.31 0.15
C ALA A 749 -43.02 -31.95 -1.13
N CYS A 750 -43.01 -33.27 -1.23
CA CYS A 750 -42.55 -34.05 -2.39
C CYS A 750 -43.35 -33.70 -3.64
N SER A 751 -44.66 -33.87 -3.58
CA SER A 751 -45.54 -33.60 -4.72
C SER A 751 -45.45 -32.15 -5.19
N GLY A 752 -45.41 -31.19 -4.25
CA GLY A 752 -45.25 -29.77 -4.59
C GLY A 752 -43.88 -29.42 -5.15
N TRP A 753 -42.83 -30.07 -4.67
CA TRP A 753 -41.46 -29.89 -5.16
C TRP A 753 -41.30 -30.43 -6.57
N GLU A 754 -41.79 -31.65 -6.83
CA GLU A 754 -41.73 -32.31 -8.13
C GLU A 754 -42.55 -31.56 -9.19
N ASP A 755 -43.75 -31.09 -8.84
CA ASP A 755 -44.56 -30.27 -9.74
C ASP A 755 -43.83 -28.96 -10.10
N GLU A 756 -43.26 -28.26 -9.12
CA GLU A 756 -42.49 -27.04 -9.37
C GLU A 756 -41.20 -27.34 -10.17
N TYR A 757 -40.54 -28.46 -9.91
CA TYR A 757 -39.37 -28.94 -10.63
C TYR A 757 -39.67 -29.21 -12.11
N GLU A 758 -40.79 -29.89 -12.40
CA GLU A 758 -41.20 -30.19 -13.77
C GLU A 758 -41.67 -28.96 -14.53
N VAL A 759 -42.54 -28.14 -13.93
CA VAL A 759 -43.06 -26.94 -14.58
C VAL A 759 -41.94 -25.93 -14.88
N SER A 760 -40.96 -25.80 -13.98
CA SER A 760 -39.86 -24.87 -14.16
C SER A 760 -38.92 -25.21 -15.32
N SER A 761 -38.97 -26.43 -15.88
CA SER A 761 -38.24 -26.77 -17.10
C SER A 761 -38.72 -25.96 -18.31
N LYS A 762 -40.03 -25.73 -18.41
CA LYS A 762 -40.67 -25.10 -19.57
C LYS A 762 -41.19 -23.69 -19.27
N GLN A 763 -41.39 -23.33 -18.00
CA GLN A 763 -42.06 -22.10 -17.62
C GLN A 763 -41.21 -21.23 -16.69
N CYS A 764 -41.23 -19.92 -16.92
CA CYS A 764 -40.59 -18.97 -16.02
C CYS A 764 -41.37 -18.82 -14.71
N MET A 765 -40.69 -18.32 -13.66
CA MET A 765 -41.30 -18.13 -12.34
C MET A 765 -42.49 -17.14 -12.35
N HIS A 766 -42.63 -16.30 -13.38
CA HIS A 766 -43.76 -15.39 -13.55
C HIS A 766 -45.05 -16.07 -14.02
N GLY A 767 -45.02 -17.38 -14.27
CA GLY A 767 -46.19 -18.14 -14.69
C GLY A 767 -46.56 -17.91 -16.16
N PRO A 768 -47.77 -18.33 -16.57
CA PRO A 768 -48.19 -18.35 -17.98
C PRO A 768 -48.45 -16.95 -18.54
N ASN A 769 -48.80 -16.00 -17.68
CA ASN A 769 -49.12 -14.62 -18.05
C ASN A 769 -47.89 -13.69 -18.01
N CYS A 770 -46.68 -14.23 -18.19
CA CYS A 770 -45.47 -13.42 -18.16
C CYS A 770 -45.46 -12.40 -19.31
N LYS A 771 -45.28 -11.12 -18.98
CA LYS A 771 -45.17 -10.03 -19.98
C LYS A 771 -44.07 -10.22 -21.02
N LEU A 772 -43.06 -11.05 -20.71
CA LEU A 772 -41.92 -11.34 -21.58
C LEU A 772 -42.09 -12.65 -22.37
N GLY A 773 -43.18 -13.40 -22.13
CA GLY A 773 -43.50 -14.66 -22.81
C GLY A 773 -42.35 -15.66 -22.82
N ASN A 774 -42.10 -16.26 -23.98
CA ASN A 774 -41.07 -17.30 -24.18
C ASN A 774 -39.63 -16.81 -23.97
N PHE A 775 -39.38 -15.50 -24.04
CA PHE A 775 -38.07 -14.89 -23.82
C PHE A 775 -37.73 -14.71 -22.33
N CYS A 776 -38.68 -14.98 -21.43
CA CYS A 776 -38.42 -14.94 -19.99
C CYS A 776 -37.68 -16.20 -19.53
N THR A 777 -36.41 -16.03 -19.14
CA THR A 777 -35.60 -17.10 -18.53
C THR A 777 -35.54 -17.01 -17.00
N VAL A 778 -36.26 -16.06 -16.40
CA VAL A 778 -36.20 -15.81 -14.95
C VAL A 778 -36.84 -16.97 -14.19
N GLY A 779 -36.04 -17.66 -13.38
CA GLY A 779 -36.48 -18.79 -12.57
C GLY A 779 -36.87 -20.04 -13.35
N ARG A 780 -36.48 -20.14 -14.64
CA ARG A 780 -36.50 -21.41 -15.37
C ARG A 780 -35.36 -22.30 -14.90
N ARG A 781 -35.64 -23.60 -14.84
CA ARG A 781 -34.71 -24.67 -14.51
C ARG A 781 -33.69 -24.89 -15.61
N GLN A 782 -34.20 -25.04 -16.84
CA GLN A 782 -33.40 -25.21 -18.04
C GLN A 782 -33.18 -23.86 -18.68
N GLN A 783 -31.90 -23.52 -18.86
CA GLN A 783 -31.49 -22.26 -19.47
C GLN A 783 -30.54 -22.54 -20.62
N GLU A 784 -30.91 -22.03 -21.80
CA GLU A 784 -29.98 -21.94 -22.91
C GLU A 784 -29.00 -20.79 -22.68
N VAL A 785 -27.71 -21.08 -22.84
CA VAL A 785 -26.60 -20.15 -22.65
C VAL A 785 -25.69 -20.21 -23.86
N ASN A 786 -25.46 -19.04 -24.45
CA ASN A 786 -24.63 -18.89 -25.64
C ASN A 786 -23.27 -18.29 -25.26
N VAL A 787 -22.19 -18.97 -25.64
CA VAL A 787 -20.81 -18.57 -25.31
C VAL A 787 -19.95 -18.54 -26.55
N LEU A 788 -19.34 -17.39 -26.83
CA LEU A 788 -18.31 -17.25 -27.85
C LEU A 788 -16.96 -17.64 -27.26
N GLY A 789 -16.38 -18.74 -27.71
CA GLY A 789 -15.03 -19.18 -27.37
C GLY A 789 -14.10 -19.15 -28.59
N GLY A 790 -12.87 -19.62 -28.40
CA GLY A 790 -11.83 -19.51 -29.42
C GLY A 790 -11.20 -18.13 -29.41
N LEU A 791 -10.91 -17.57 -30.59
CA LEU A 791 -10.24 -16.28 -30.70
C LEU A 791 -11.22 -15.10 -30.56
N ILE A 792 -11.08 -14.27 -29.53
CA ILE A 792 -12.10 -13.25 -29.18
C ILE A 792 -11.63 -11.82 -29.44
N LEU A 793 -10.35 -11.52 -29.24
CA LEU A 793 -9.81 -10.16 -29.37
C LEU A 793 -10.10 -9.46 -30.71
N PRO A 794 -10.07 -10.11 -31.89
CA PRO A 794 -10.38 -9.44 -33.16
C PRO A 794 -11.83 -9.00 -33.26
N VAL A 795 -12.73 -9.67 -32.55
CA VAL A 795 -14.18 -9.47 -32.64
C VAL A 795 -14.74 -8.70 -31.45
N TRP A 796 -13.89 -8.33 -30.48
CA TRP A 796 -14.27 -7.71 -29.22
C TRP A 796 -15.10 -6.43 -29.43
N GLY A 797 -14.63 -5.51 -30.27
CA GLY A 797 -15.31 -4.25 -30.56
C GLY A 797 -16.66 -4.45 -31.26
N THR A 798 -16.74 -5.45 -32.14
CA THR A 798 -17.99 -5.83 -32.83
C THR A 798 -19.02 -6.35 -31.83
N ILE A 799 -18.61 -7.21 -30.90
CA ILE A 799 -19.50 -7.74 -29.85
C ILE A 799 -19.93 -6.61 -28.91
N GLU A 800 -19.02 -5.73 -28.49
CA GLU A 800 -19.36 -4.59 -27.62
C GLU A 800 -20.39 -3.67 -28.29
N LYS A 801 -20.23 -3.40 -29.59
CA LYS A 801 -21.19 -2.65 -30.39
C LYS A 801 -22.55 -3.36 -30.44
N ALA A 802 -22.59 -4.67 -30.70
CA ALA A 802 -23.83 -5.46 -30.73
C ALA A 802 -24.54 -5.47 -29.37
N LEU A 803 -23.79 -5.59 -28.26
CA LEU A 803 -24.34 -5.58 -26.91
C LEU A 803 -24.82 -4.18 -26.48
N SER A 804 -24.18 -3.11 -26.96
CA SER A 804 -24.59 -1.72 -26.64
C SER A 804 -26.02 -1.40 -27.09
N LYS A 805 -26.51 -2.10 -28.14
CA LYS A 805 -27.87 -1.99 -28.69
C LYS A 805 -28.95 -2.61 -27.79
N GLN A 806 -28.57 -3.38 -26.76
CA GLN A 806 -29.53 -4.09 -25.89
C GLN A 806 -30.25 -3.16 -24.91
N ALA A 807 -31.53 -3.41 -24.64
CA ALA A 807 -32.35 -2.53 -23.79
C ALA A 807 -31.93 -2.57 -22.30
N ARG A 808 -31.51 -3.72 -21.78
CA ARG A 808 -31.16 -3.89 -20.36
C ARG A 808 -29.68 -3.63 -20.11
N GLN A 809 -29.37 -2.81 -19.10
CA GLN A 809 -28.00 -2.49 -18.71
C GLN A 809 -27.17 -3.75 -18.34
N SER A 810 -27.79 -4.78 -17.76
CA SER A 810 -27.15 -6.07 -17.45
C SER A 810 -26.81 -6.91 -18.69
N GLN A 811 -27.45 -6.64 -19.83
CA GLN A 811 -27.18 -7.29 -21.13
C GLN A 811 -26.21 -6.49 -22.01
N LYS A 812 -25.98 -5.20 -21.70
CA LYS A 812 -24.97 -4.36 -22.36
C LYS A 812 -23.53 -4.70 -21.97
N ARG A 813 -23.33 -5.40 -20.85
CA ARG A 813 -22.01 -5.69 -20.29
C ARG A 813 -21.45 -7.00 -20.84
N LEU A 814 -20.22 -6.96 -21.34
CA LEU A 814 -19.42 -8.14 -21.66
C LEU A 814 -19.10 -8.91 -20.38
N ARG A 815 -19.38 -10.21 -20.38
CA ARG A 815 -19.10 -11.11 -19.27
C ARG A 815 -18.31 -12.30 -19.78
N VAL A 816 -17.13 -12.51 -19.23
CA VAL A 816 -16.37 -13.74 -19.48
C VAL A 816 -16.97 -14.83 -18.61
N VAL A 817 -17.32 -15.96 -19.21
CA VAL A 817 -17.87 -17.13 -18.53
C VAL A 817 -16.96 -18.33 -18.75
N ARG A 818 -16.97 -19.21 -17.77
CA ARG A 818 -16.37 -20.53 -17.87
C ARG A 818 -17.43 -21.57 -17.57
N LEU A 819 -17.37 -22.66 -18.32
CA LEU A 819 -18.26 -23.79 -18.15
C LEU A 819 -17.51 -25.09 -18.43
N GLU A 820 -17.89 -26.12 -17.68
CA GLU A 820 -17.34 -27.47 -17.75
C GLU A 820 -18.53 -28.38 -18.00
N THR A 821 -18.55 -29.04 -19.16
CA THR A 821 -19.64 -29.95 -19.53
C THR A 821 -19.65 -31.16 -18.61
N THR A 822 -20.83 -31.62 -18.22
CA THR A 822 -20.97 -32.68 -17.22
C THR A 822 -20.78 -34.08 -17.82
N THR A 823 -20.94 -34.23 -19.13
CA THR A 823 -20.85 -35.52 -19.82
C THR A 823 -19.43 -35.89 -20.25
N ASP A 824 -18.65 -34.94 -20.76
CA ASP A 824 -17.31 -35.16 -21.29
C ASP A 824 -16.21 -34.33 -20.62
N ASN A 825 -16.53 -33.60 -19.53
CA ASN A 825 -15.60 -32.76 -18.76
C ASN A 825 -14.80 -31.77 -19.64
N LYS A 826 -15.37 -31.34 -20.78
CA LYS A 826 -14.76 -30.34 -21.64
C LYS A 826 -14.96 -28.96 -21.02
N ARG A 827 -13.83 -28.26 -20.92
CA ARG A 827 -13.79 -26.90 -20.37
C ARG A 827 -13.81 -25.90 -21.50
N ILE A 828 -14.74 -24.96 -21.43
CA ILE A 828 -14.88 -23.88 -22.39
C ILE A 828 -14.90 -22.55 -21.64
N VAL A 829 -14.04 -21.64 -22.09
CA VAL A 829 -13.93 -20.27 -21.59
C VAL A 829 -14.25 -19.36 -22.75
N GLY A 830 -15.10 -18.35 -22.52
CA GLY A 830 -15.53 -17.46 -23.58
C GLY A 830 -16.38 -16.30 -23.10
N LEU A 831 -16.89 -15.51 -24.03
CA LEU A 831 -17.82 -14.41 -23.75
C LEU A 831 -19.26 -14.90 -23.74
N LEU A 832 -20.00 -14.57 -22.68
CA LEU A 832 -21.42 -14.80 -22.60
C LEU A 832 -22.16 -13.84 -23.54
N VAL A 833 -22.89 -14.41 -24.50
CA VAL A 833 -23.79 -13.67 -25.38
C VAL A 833 -25.22 -13.86 -24.89
N PRO A 834 -25.93 -12.80 -24.46
CA PRO A 834 -27.35 -12.91 -24.14
C PRO A 834 -28.14 -13.42 -25.35
N ASN A 835 -29.11 -14.31 -25.14
CA ASN A 835 -29.89 -14.91 -26.25
C ASN A 835 -30.51 -13.86 -27.18
N ALA A 836 -30.98 -12.73 -26.63
CA ALA A 836 -31.52 -11.60 -27.40
C ALA A 836 -30.48 -10.86 -28.28
N ALA A 837 -29.18 -11.08 -28.05
CA ALA A 837 -28.10 -10.46 -28.79
C ALA A 837 -27.43 -11.42 -29.78
N VAL A 838 -27.73 -12.73 -29.75
CA VAL A 838 -27.05 -13.73 -30.58
C VAL A 838 -27.17 -13.41 -32.07
N GLU A 839 -28.38 -13.13 -32.55
CA GLU A 839 -28.60 -12.78 -33.98
C GLU A 839 -27.86 -11.49 -34.38
N SER A 840 -27.92 -10.44 -33.55
CA SER A 840 -27.19 -9.20 -33.83
C SER A 840 -25.68 -9.42 -33.87
N VAL A 841 -25.15 -10.30 -33.02
CA VAL A 841 -23.72 -10.64 -33.00
C VAL A 841 -23.35 -11.44 -34.25
N LEU A 842 -24.16 -12.43 -34.65
CA LEU A 842 -23.92 -13.21 -35.88
C LEU A 842 -23.96 -12.33 -37.14
N GLN A 843 -24.91 -11.40 -37.21
CA GLN A 843 -25.02 -10.43 -38.32
C GLN A 843 -23.82 -9.48 -38.36
N ASP A 844 -23.46 -8.88 -37.22
CA ASP A 844 -22.33 -7.93 -37.14
C ASP A 844 -20.98 -8.64 -37.41
N LEU A 845 -20.88 -9.97 -37.23
CA LEU A 845 -19.72 -10.79 -37.59
C LEU A 845 -19.72 -11.30 -39.04
N ALA A 846 -20.72 -10.92 -39.84
CA ALA A 846 -20.91 -11.37 -41.22
C ALA A 846 -20.94 -12.91 -41.37
N TRP A 847 -21.52 -13.60 -40.38
CA TRP A 847 -21.74 -15.04 -40.47
C TRP A 847 -22.82 -15.33 -41.51
N VAL A 848 -22.43 -16.01 -42.59
CA VAL A 848 -23.36 -16.56 -43.59
C VAL A 848 -23.60 -18.00 -43.21
N GLN A 849 -24.86 -18.38 -43.06
CA GLN A 849 -25.26 -19.76 -42.88
C GLN A 849 -24.87 -20.51 -44.16
N ASP A 850 -23.89 -21.42 -44.10
CA ASP A 850 -23.69 -22.38 -45.17
C ASP A 850 -25.01 -23.15 -45.30
N ILE A 851 -25.74 -22.90 -46.38
CA ILE A 851 -26.92 -23.65 -46.77
C ILE A 851 -26.38 -24.95 -47.36
N ASP A 852 -26.08 -25.91 -46.50
CA ASP A 852 -25.95 -27.30 -46.91
C ASP A 852 -27.36 -27.90 -46.94
N ASP A 853 -27.85 -28.10 -48.16
CA ASP A 853 -29.00 -28.96 -48.51
C ASP A 853 -28.78 -30.42 -48.11
#